data_AF-A0A763VP07-F1
#
_entry.id   AF-A0A763VP07-F1
#
_cell.length_a   1.000
_cell.length_b   1.000
_cell.length_c   1.000
_cell.angle_alpha   90.00
_cell.angle_beta   90.00
_cell.angle_gamma   90.00
#
_symmetry.space_group_name_H-M   'P 1'
#
loop_
_entity.id
_entity.type
_entity.pdbx_description
1 polymer ?
#
loop_
_entity_poly.entity_id
_entity_poly.type
_entity_poly.pdbx_seq_one_letter_code
_entity_poly.pdbx_strand_id
1 'polypeptide(L)'
;MRLPFELDPQIIHHIIYSQAGSIGKAIIELIMNSVDAGAGAVMIDISPEGFSCRDDGQGFASRDDVIRYFGRFGTPHQEGDATYGRFRLGRGQIMAHARTVWRSREWQMTVDTREMGYSYGLDALPEPQTGCFITGEWYEPLSGQERMSCIQEIRDLVRYTPVTVQLNGTLISRRPENEKWDAEDEFAWYRLRDEGAVSIYNQGVLVRHDPGHNWGVGGLILSKQPVALNVSRTEILRKTCLVWKAIAAKFGQLAATFSGTQGNHRKTESRREKSARALLAGEGDLLKLFHSEEIITLLPGKQHVTLEHFFRKCRYGRHTVEDGAFTVARYPRDVPKGEMLARAGITTVIHPVTLMRFGCFEPEEFMECLARVQDNLTSYHEQLTQDERGYWSGGWRASLSLIDFATLSEAFVERTRMVSEKMLDTETRRAWTALRWCLANYAALCAGGEWCYRNGRVSGGVRFRIVLGESTSADAWTDGETYIAYNIDIVRQLKTDALMTASRLFSLTEHEVAHEGDSMDCGHDEAFYQRFHDISTEMAPERQRYMHIWLMKYTTSLEGEGKRASGKHWRERWLTERASTGRQKKGLPGVTDDTGMAKAVSAPVEPEDERLLNRLNLLLAGAGHAQVPDPDWTAVIAEGLKESQRRQAERAEEMRQMADDIAAWYAEEHTDADEEDSYVLWMEETRNRLLGTLPGATAENLTDYIVQFMMHETYSAEEEQEAWRLRAWENPGAWEGQRTQNEAEAVIAGMPADWLPLVKEGETRWMIERNAAAAGFLCEEDYLLWRRDNEDNLF
;
A
#
# COMPACT_ATOMS: atom_id res chain seq x y z
N MET A 1 -35.25 -37.44 -8.56
CA MET A 1 -35.05 -37.96 -7.19
C MET A 1 -34.17 -36.96 -6.45
N ARG A 2 -34.44 -36.64 -5.17
CA ARG A 2 -33.59 -35.73 -4.38
C ARG A 2 -32.78 -36.58 -3.40
N LEU A 3 -31.47 -36.58 -3.56
CA LEU A 3 -30.54 -37.21 -2.64
C LEU A 3 -29.98 -36.16 -1.67
N PRO A 4 -29.76 -36.50 -0.40
CA PRO A 4 -29.09 -35.61 0.54
C PRO A 4 -27.59 -35.53 0.26
N PHE A 5 -26.96 -34.43 0.66
CA PHE A 5 -25.49 -34.35 0.74
C PHE A 5 -25.00 -35.07 2.01
N GLU A 6 -23.82 -35.67 1.93
CA GLU A 6 -23.13 -36.33 3.05
C GLU A 6 -21.78 -35.63 3.35
N LEU A 7 -21.24 -35.83 4.55
CA LEU A 7 -19.95 -35.26 4.98
C LEU A 7 -18.95 -36.38 5.24
N ASP A 8 -17.81 -36.32 4.56
CA ASP A 8 -16.69 -37.23 4.81
C ASP A 8 -16.03 -36.91 6.17
N PRO A 9 -15.67 -37.91 7.00
CA PRO A 9 -14.96 -37.70 8.27
C PRO A 9 -13.67 -36.88 8.16
N GLN A 10 -12.99 -36.91 7.00
CA GLN A 10 -11.81 -36.08 6.74
C GLN A 10 -12.09 -34.58 6.81
N ILE A 11 -13.35 -34.12 6.77
CA ILE A 11 -13.67 -32.71 6.98
C ILE A 11 -13.15 -32.18 8.33
N ILE A 12 -13.02 -33.06 9.35
CA ILE A 12 -12.45 -32.70 10.66
C ILE A 12 -11.00 -32.24 10.51
N HIS A 13 -10.21 -32.88 9.64
CA HIS A 13 -8.85 -32.45 9.33
C HIS A 13 -8.83 -31.01 8.82
N HIS A 14 -9.67 -30.69 7.85
CA HIS A 14 -9.74 -29.36 7.25
C HIS A 14 -10.23 -28.29 8.24
N ILE A 15 -11.14 -28.66 9.14
CA ILE A 15 -11.60 -27.77 10.22
C ILE A 15 -10.45 -27.45 11.18
N ILE A 16 -9.59 -28.43 11.50
CA ILE A 16 -8.47 -28.25 12.42
C ILE A 16 -7.32 -27.50 11.73
N TYR A 17 -6.81 -28.01 10.62
CA TYR A 17 -5.58 -27.52 9.99
C TYR A 17 -5.81 -26.44 8.94
N SER A 18 -6.87 -26.51 8.14
CA SER A 18 -7.10 -25.52 7.06
C SER A 18 -7.76 -24.23 7.55
N GLN A 19 -8.31 -24.20 8.77
CA GLN A 19 -8.81 -22.97 9.39
C GLN A 19 -7.84 -22.34 10.40
N ALA A 20 -6.78 -23.05 10.80
CA ALA A 20 -5.77 -22.57 11.74
C ALA A 20 -4.80 -21.59 11.05
N GLY A 21 -5.16 -20.30 11.03
CA GLY A 21 -4.34 -19.28 10.38
C GLY A 21 -3.06 -18.94 11.14
N SER A 22 -3.19 -18.43 12.36
CA SER A 22 -2.06 -18.03 13.22
C SER A 22 -2.30 -18.50 14.65
N ILE A 23 -1.23 -18.66 15.44
CA ILE A 23 -1.34 -18.99 16.87
C ILE A 23 -2.16 -17.91 17.60
N GLY A 24 -1.97 -16.63 17.27
CA GLY A 24 -2.78 -15.55 17.84
C GLY A 24 -4.27 -15.80 17.62
N LYS A 25 -4.69 -16.13 16.39
CA LYS A 25 -6.07 -16.48 16.07
C LYS A 25 -6.59 -17.69 16.82
N ALA A 26 -5.80 -18.76 16.89
CA ALA A 26 -6.15 -19.96 17.63
C ALA A 26 -6.35 -19.68 19.14
N ILE A 27 -5.54 -18.79 19.73
CA ILE A 27 -5.69 -18.38 21.14
C ILE A 27 -6.95 -17.54 21.37
N ILE A 28 -7.32 -16.65 20.44
CA ILE A 28 -8.57 -15.87 20.60
C ILE A 28 -9.79 -16.77 20.57
N GLU A 29 -9.77 -17.87 19.81
CA GLU A 29 -10.85 -18.86 19.85
C GLU A 29 -11.05 -19.42 21.27
N LEU A 30 -9.97 -19.59 22.04
CA LEU A 30 -10.08 -19.97 23.46
C LEU A 30 -10.74 -18.87 24.28
N ILE A 31 -10.31 -17.61 24.09
CA ILE A 31 -10.85 -16.44 24.81
C ILE A 31 -12.34 -16.26 24.51
N MET A 32 -12.74 -16.38 23.24
CA MET A 32 -14.15 -16.28 22.83
C MET A 32 -14.98 -17.39 23.44
N ASN A 33 -14.46 -18.63 23.51
CA ASN A 33 -15.13 -19.72 24.22
C ASN A 33 -15.25 -19.43 25.72
N SER A 34 -14.25 -18.79 26.34
CA SER A 34 -14.35 -18.36 27.75
C SER A 34 -15.43 -17.30 27.95
N VAL A 35 -15.60 -16.34 27.03
CA VAL A 35 -16.72 -15.39 27.07
C VAL A 35 -18.07 -16.11 26.98
N ASP A 36 -18.20 -17.05 26.05
CA ASP A 36 -19.43 -17.84 25.90
C ASP A 36 -19.71 -18.72 27.14
N ALA A 37 -18.66 -19.14 27.86
CA ALA A 37 -18.76 -19.84 29.14
C ALA A 37 -19.10 -18.92 30.33
N GLY A 38 -19.27 -17.61 30.11
CA GLY A 38 -19.61 -16.63 31.14
C GLY A 38 -18.43 -16.19 32.02
N ALA A 39 -17.19 -16.32 31.54
CA ALA A 39 -16.00 -15.90 32.28
C ALA A 39 -15.94 -14.37 32.49
N GLY A 40 -15.48 -13.95 33.67
CA GLY A 40 -15.15 -12.56 34.00
C GLY A 40 -13.68 -12.21 33.73
N ALA A 41 -12.79 -13.20 33.76
CA ALA A 41 -11.37 -13.05 33.48
C ALA A 41 -10.75 -14.24 32.73
N VAL A 42 -9.78 -13.95 31.88
CA VAL A 42 -8.91 -14.94 31.21
C VAL A 42 -7.45 -14.57 31.43
N MET A 43 -6.64 -15.53 31.86
CA MET A 43 -5.19 -15.41 32.04
C MET A 43 -4.49 -16.30 31.02
N ILE A 44 -3.54 -15.73 30.30
CA ILE A 44 -2.79 -16.41 29.25
C ILE A 44 -1.31 -16.21 29.48
N ASP A 45 -0.54 -17.29 29.42
CA ASP A 45 0.92 -17.26 29.44
C ASP A 45 1.45 -17.95 28.18
N ILE A 46 2.42 -17.32 27.52
CA ILE A 46 3.06 -17.84 26.30
C ILE A 46 4.58 -17.91 26.53
N SER A 47 5.12 -19.12 26.43
CA SER A 47 6.55 -19.42 26.46
C SER A 47 7.02 -19.87 25.06
N PRO A 48 8.35 -20.01 24.85
CA PRO A 48 8.88 -20.61 23.63
C PRO A 48 8.41 -22.06 23.40
N GLU A 49 8.11 -22.81 24.46
CA GLU A 49 7.78 -24.24 24.41
C GLU A 49 6.27 -24.50 24.43
N GLY A 50 5.46 -23.57 24.93
CA GLY A 50 4.02 -23.78 25.03
C GLY A 50 3.22 -22.56 25.46
N PHE A 51 2.00 -22.83 25.90
CA PHE A 51 1.10 -21.85 26.48
C PHE A 51 0.26 -22.44 27.62
N SER A 52 -0.30 -21.53 28.40
CA SER A 52 -1.43 -21.84 29.26
C SER A 52 -2.52 -20.78 29.10
N CYS A 53 -3.78 -21.20 29.18
CA CYS A 53 -4.96 -20.35 29.12
C CYS A 53 -5.94 -20.79 30.21
N ARG A 54 -6.28 -19.89 31.13
CA ARG A 54 -7.17 -20.15 32.27
C ARG A 54 -8.31 -19.15 32.31
N ASP A 55 -9.53 -19.64 32.46
CA ASP A 55 -10.71 -18.81 32.72
C ASP A 55 -11.42 -19.17 34.03
N ASP A 56 -12.34 -18.29 34.44
CA ASP A 56 -13.21 -18.45 35.60
C ASP A 56 -14.68 -18.73 35.21
N GLY A 57 -14.91 -19.25 33.99
CA GLY A 57 -16.24 -19.54 33.47
C GLY A 57 -16.90 -20.77 34.09
N GLN A 58 -18.00 -21.22 33.48
CA GLN A 58 -18.75 -22.38 34.00
C GLN A 58 -18.05 -23.72 33.74
N GLY A 59 -17.21 -23.81 32.70
CA GLY A 59 -16.62 -25.07 32.23
C GLY A 59 -17.65 -26.09 31.71
N PHE A 60 -17.18 -27.28 31.36
CA PHE A 60 -18.02 -28.42 31.00
C PHE A 60 -18.71 -29.00 32.25
N ALA A 61 -20.04 -28.96 32.29
CA ALA A 61 -20.80 -29.30 33.49
C ALA A 61 -20.93 -30.81 33.74
N SER A 62 -20.90 -31.61 32.67
CA SER A 62 -21.09 -33.06 32.72
C SER A 62 -20.25 -33.79 31.66
N ARG A 63 -20.12 -35.11 31.80
CA ARG A 63 -19.48 -35.97 30.79
C ARG A 63 -20.16 -35.86 29.43
N ASP A 64 -21.49 -35.75 29.43
CA ASP A 64 -22.29 -35.62 28.20
C ASP A 64 -22.00 -34.29 27.49
N ASP A 65 -21.76 -33.20 28.24
CA ASP A 65 -21.32 -31.93 27.66
C ASP A 65 -19.96 -32.06 26.99
N VAL A 66 -19.01 -32.77 27.62
CA VAL A 66 -17.70 -33.05 27.00
C VAL A 66 -17.90 -33.79 25.69
N ILE A 67 -18.65 -34.90 25.69
CA ILE A 67 -18.86 -35.69 24.47
C ILE A 67 -19.55 -34.87 23.39
N ARG A 68 -20.59 -34.11 23.75
CA ARG A 68 -21.44 -33.40 22.80
C ARG A 68 -20.82 -32.11 22.27
N TYR A 69 -20.03 -31.41 23.08
CA TYR A 69 -19.54 -30.07 22.78
C TYR A 69 -18.03 -30.01 22.57
N PHE A 70 -17.26 -30.84 23.27
CA PHE A 70 -15.82 -31.00 23.01
C PHE A 70 -15.56 -32.07 21.95
N GLY A 71 -16.20 -33.24 22.07
CA GLY A 71 -15.96 -34.39 21.18
C GLY A 71 -16.58 -34.29 19.79
N ARG A 72 -17.59 -33.42 19.59
CA ARG A 72 -18.28 -33.26 18.30
C ARG A 72 -18.06 -31.87 17.71
N PHE A 73 -17.48 -31.82 16.52
CA PHE A 73 -17.39 -30.59 15.72
C PHE A 73 -18.72 -30.31 15.02
N GLY A 74 -19.09 -29.02 14.92
CA GLY A 74 -20.27 -28.62 14.14
C GLY A 74 -21.60 -28.67 14.90
N THR A 75 -21.62 -29.05 16.18
CA THR A 75 -22.85 -28.98 16.99
C THR A 75 -23.32 -27.52 17.10
N PRO A 76 -24.49 -27.15 16.57
CA PRO A 76 -24.95 -25.77 16.58
C PRO A 76 -25.32 -25.32 18.00
N HIS A 77 -25.12 -24.02 18.22
CA HIS A 77 -25.63 -23.30 19.37
C HIS A 77 -27.16 -23.09 19.27
N GLN A 78 -27.84 -23.03 20.41
CA GLN A 78 -29.22 -22.53 20.48
C GLN A 78 -29.22 -21.01 20.47
N GLU A 79 -30.26 -20.39 19.89
CA GLU A 79 -30.33 -18.93 19.85
C GLU A 79 -30.29 -18.34 21.26
N GLY A 80 -29.30 -17.49 21.53
CA GLY A 80 -29.08 -16.84 22.83
C GLY A 80 -28.18 -17.60 23.82
N ASP A 81 -27.64 -18.78 23.48
CA ASP A 81 -26.76 -19.55 24.37
C ASP A 81 -25.26 -19.18 24.25
N ALA A 82 -24.88 -18.34 23.28
CA ALA A 82 -23.50 -17.87 23.06
C ALA A 82 -23.46 -16.50 22.36
N THR A 83 -22.38 -15.76 22.62
CA THR A 83 -22.09 -14.47 22.00
C THR A 83 -21.31 -14.64 20.71
N TYR A 84 -20.28 -15.49 20.71
CA TYR A 84 -19.41 -15.71 19.54
C TYR A 84 -19.63 -17.07 18.88
N GLY A 85 -19.81 -18.12 19.67
CA GLY A 85 -20.00 -19.50 19.24
C GLY A 85 -21.24 -19.66 18.38
N ARG A 86 -21.06 -20.01 17.10
CA ARG A 86 -22.17 -20.36 16.19
C ARG A 86 -22.08 -21.79 15.69
N PHE A 87 -20.87 -22.22 15.30
CA PHE A 87 -20.63 -23.51 14.66
C PHE A 87 -19.84 -24.51 15.54
N ARG A 88 -19.35 -24.09 16.71
CA ARG A 88 -18.51 -24.90 17.62
C ARG A 88 -17.35 -25.61 16.92
N LEU A 89 -16.61 -24.86 16.11
CA LEU A 89 -15.44 -25.35 15.37
C LEU A 89 -14.12 -24.78 15.91
N GLY A 90 -14.15 -23.57 16.47
CA GLY A 90 -12.95 -22.78 16.77
C GLY A 90 -11.90 -23.44 17.66
N ARG A 91 -12.32 -24.28 18.62
CA ARG A 91 -11.39 -25.01 19.50
C ARG A 91 -10.41 -25.92 18.74
N GLY A 92 -10.76 -26.35 17.53
CA GLY A 92 -9.88 -27.18 16.70
C GLY A 92 -8.63 -26.45 16.26
N GLN A 93 -8.67 -25.13 16.12
CA GLN A 93 -7.55 -24.36 15.59
C GLN A 93 -6.30 -24.44 16.47
N ILE A 94 -6.45 -24.48 17.80
CA ILE A 94 -5.28 -24.61 18.68
C ILE A 94 -4.64 -26.00 18.61
N MET A 95 -5.43 -27.03 18.27
CA MET A 95 -4.98 -28.41 18.15
C MET A 95 -4.05 -28.61 16.95
N ALA A 96 -4.11 -27.72 15.94
CA ALA A 96 -3.17 -27.72 14.82
C ALA A 96 -1.76 -27.25 15.22
N HIS A 97 -1.64 -26.42 16.26
CA HIS A 97 -0.38 -25.80 16.67
C HIS A 97 0.26 -26.45 17.91
N ALA A 98 -0.53 -27.14 18.73
CA ALA A 98 -0.06 -27.70 19.99
C ALA A 98 -0.72 -29.04 20.32
N ARG A 99 0.03 -29.88 21.03
CA ARG A 99 -0.56 -30.92 21.88
C ARG A 99 -1.21 -30.23 23.08
N THR A 100 -2.49 -30.51 23.34
CA THR A 100 -3.27 -29.76 24.35
C THR A 100 -3.87 -30.67 25.41
N VAL A 101 -3.91 -30.16 26.64
CA VAL A 101 -4.60 -30.75 27.77
C VAL A 101 -5.58 -29.73 28.33
N TRP A 102 -6.85 -30.10 28.33
CA TRP A 102 -7.97 -29.28 28.78
C TRP A 102 -8.48 -29.83 30.09
N ARG A 103 -8.55 -29.00 31.12
CA ARG A 103 -9.01 -29.38 32.46
C ARG A 103 -10.19 -28.51 32.84
N SER A 104 -11.34 -29.12 33.12
CA SER A 104 -12.55 -28.40 33.43
C SER A 104 -13.45 -29.24 34.33
N ARG A 105 -13.75 -28.73 35.53
CA ARG A 105 -14.44 -29.48 36.58
C ARG A 105 -13.78 -30.84 36.80
N GLU A 106 -14.54 -31.92 36.68
CA GLU A 106 -14.09 -33.30 36.90
C GLU A 106 -13.45 -33.93 35.65
N TRP A 107 -13.23 -33.18 34.57
CA TRP A 107 -12.86 -33.76 33.27
C TRP A 107 -11.51 -33.24 32.78
N GLN A 108 -10.69 -34.16 32.28
CA GLN A 108 -9.47 -33.88 31.54
C GLN A 108 -9.60 -34.43 30.12
N MET A 109 -9.41 -33.58 29.12
CA MET A 109 -9.33 -33.98 27.71
C MET A 109 -7.92 -33.76 27.18
N THR A 110 -7.29 -34.82 26.68
CA THR A 110 -5.95 -34.79 26.08
C THR A 110 -6.07 -34.96 24.57
N VAL A 111 -5.43 -34.05 23.82
CA VAL A 111 -5.47 -34.07 22.36
C VAL A 111 -4.05 -33.89 21.80
N ASP A 112 -3.62 -34.87 21.02
CA ASP A 112 -2.47 -34.77 20.12
C ASP A 112 -2.91 -35.29 18.75
N THR A 113 -3.12 -34.40 17.81
CA THR A 113 -3.64 -34.75 16.48
C THR A 113 -2.61 -35.44 15.60
N ARG A 114 -1.31 -35.38 15.95
CA ARG A 114 -0.23 -36.07 15.23
C ARG A 114 -0.10 -37.52 15.69
N GLU A 115 -0.32 -37.78 16.98
CA GLU A 115 -0.23 -39.15 17.54
C GLU A 115 -1.59 -39.87 17.61
N MET A 116 -2.68 -39.17 17.97
CA MET A 116 -4.01 -39.76 18.21
C MET A 116 -4.96 -39.64 17.00
N GLY A 117 -4.52 -39.03 15.90
CA GLY A 117 -5.39 -38.67 14.77
C GLY A 117 -6.51 -37.72 15.20
N TYR A 118 -7.77 -38.02 14.85
CA TYR A 118 -8.93 -37.19 15.22
C TYR A 118 -9.65 -37.70 16.48
N SER A 119 -8.92 -38.40 17.36
CA SER A 119 -9.40 -38.90 18.65
C SER A 119 -8.89 -38.03 19.81
N TYR A 120 -9.50 -38.16 20.98
CA TYR A 120 -9.05 -37.51 22.22
C TYR A 120 -9.16 -38.46 23.42
N GLY A 121 -8.26 -38.31 24.38
CA GLY A 121 -8.35 -38.97 25.68
C GLY A 121 -9.32 -38.24 26.60
N LEU A 122 -10.11 -38.97 27.40
CA LEU A 122 -11.02 -38.41 28.38
C LEU A 122 -10.86 -39.13 29.73
N ASP A 123 -10.33 -38.41 30.71
CA ASP A 123 -10.07 -38.90 32.07
C ASP A 123 -10.83 -38.09 33.11
N ALA A 124 -11.06 -38.71 34.28
CA ALA A 124 -11.59 -38.01 35.45
C ALA A 124 -10.46 -37.29 36.20
N LEU A 125 -10.69 -36.03 36.58
CA LEU A 125 -9.77 -35.27 37.42
C LEU A 125 -9.94 -35.65 38.90
N PRO A 126 -8.85 -35.92 39.65
CA PRO A 126 -8.93 -36.21 41.08
C PRO A 126 -9.50 -35.03 41.89
N GLU A 127 -9.18 -33.81 41.48
CA GLU A 127 -9.65 -32.57 42.10
C GLU A 127 -10.37 -31.72 41.05
N PRO A 128 -11.68 -31.42 41.25
CA PRO A 128 -12.44 -30.63 40.30
C PRO A 128 -11.87 -29.21 40.15
N GLN A 129 -11.74 -28.72 38.91
CA GLN A 129 -11.29 -27.35 38.64
C GLN A 129 -12.45 -26.40 38.31
N THR A 130 -12.38 -25.17 38.81
CA THR A 130 -13.30 -24.09 38.42
C THR A 130 -12.88 -23.51 37.07
N GLY A 131 -13.85 -23.22 36.20
CA GLY A 131 -13.59 -22.73 34.84
C GLY A 131 -12.97 -23.80 33.95
N CYS A 132 -12.23 -23.34 32.94
CA CYS A 132 -11.42 -24.18 32.08
C CYS A 132 -9.95 -23.77 32.16
N PHE A 133 -9.06 -24.74 32.31
CA PHE A 133 -7.62 -24.57 32.25
C PHE A 133 -7.02 -25.42 31.15
N ILE A 134 -6.43 -24.74 30.17
CA ILE A 134 -5.87 -25.33 28.96
C ILE A 134 -4.37 -25.12 29.01
N THR A 135 -3.62 -26.19 28.89
CA THR A 135 -2.17 -26.14 28.69
C THR A 135 -1.86 -26.76 27.34
N GLY A 136 -0.94 -26.17 26.59
CA GLY A 136 -0.46 -26.80 25.37
C GLY A 136 1.03 -26.62 25.18
N GLU A 137 1.63 -27.62 24.55
CA GLU A 137 3.02 -27.58 24.15
C GLU A 137 3.07 -27.50 22.63
N TRP A 138 3.83 -26.52 22.12
CA TRP A 138 3.89 -26.28 20.69
C TRP A 138 4.54 -27.48 20.00
N TYR A 139 4.00 -27.88 18.84
CA TYR A 139 4.68 -28.88 18.03
C TYR A 139 6.03 -28.35 17.52
N GLU A 140 6.11 -27.04 17.30
CA GLU A 140 7.32 -26.32 16.91
C GLU A 140 7.55 -25.17 17.90
N PRO A 141 8.67 -25.14 18.64
CA PRO A 141 8.97 -24.07 19.57
C PRO A 141 9.04 -22.71 18.88
N LEU A 142 8.51 -21.68 19.54
CA LEU A 142 8.50 -20.31 19.01
C LEU A 142 9.86 -19.65 19.17
N SER A 143 10.39 -19.10 18.08
CA SER A 143 11.50 -18.15 18.15
C SER A 143 11.11 -16.87 18.92
N GLY A 144 12.11 -16.10 19.34
CA GLY A 144 11.86 -14.82 20.02
C GLY A 144 11.03 -13.84 19.19
N GLN A 145 11.20 -13.84 17.87
CA GLN A 145 10.45 -12.98 16.93
C GLN A 145 9.01 -13.45 16.78
N GLU A 146 8.77 -14.74 16.57
CA GLU A 146 7.42 -15.31 16.45
C GLU A 146 6.62 -15.12 17.73
N ARG A 147 7.26 -15.35 18.89
CA ARG A 147 6.64 -15.12 20.20
C ARG A 147 6.23 -13.66 20.38
N MET A 148 7.10 -12.71 20.02
CA MET A 148 6.76 -11.29 20.12
C MET A 148 5.62 -10.91 19.17
N SER A 149 5.66 -11.42 17.93
CA SER A 149 4.59 -11.21 16.94
C SER A 149 3.26 -11.74 17.44
N CYS A 150 3.23 -12.97 17.97
CA CYS A 150 2.04 -13.60 18.55
C CYS A 150 1.46 -12.79 19.73
N ILE A 151 2.31 -12.33 20.65
CA ILE A 151 1.90 -11.49 21.79
C ILE A 151 1.26 -10.18 21.31
N GLN A 152 1.84 -9.55 20.29
CA GLN A 152 1.31 -8.31 19.73
C GLN A 152 -0.01 -8.56 18.98
N GLU A 153 -0.10 -9.64 18.21
CA GLU A 153 -1.33 -10.07 17.53
C GLU A 153 -2.48 -10.22 18.54
N ILE A 154 -2.27 -10.99 19.60
CA ILE A 154 -3.29 -11.23 20.64
C ILE A 154 -3.73 -9.92 21.26
N ARG A 155 -2.78 -9.04 21.62
CA ARG A 155 -3.07 -7.73 22.21
C ARG A 155 -3.99 -6.88 21.33
N ASP A 156 -3.74 -6.85 20.03
CA ASP A 156 -4.55 -6.08 19.08
C ASP A 156 -5.92 -6.74 18.88
N LEU A 157 -5.97 -8.08 18.86
CA LEU A 157 -7.19 -8.81 18.60
C LEU A 157 -8.21 -8.72 19.73
N VAL A 158 -7.78 -8.73 20.99
CA VAL A 158 -8.69 -8.77 22.15
C VAL A 158 -8.86 -7.44 22.87
N ARG A 159 -8.35 -6.36 22.28
CA ARG A 159 -8.26 -5.05 22.94
C ARG A 159 -9.56 -4.58 23.59
N TYR A 160 -10.71 -4.94 23.03
CA TYR A 160 -12.02 -4.47 23.48
C TYR A 160 -12.96 -5.61 23.88
N THR A 161 -12.43 -6.81 24.17
CA THR A 161 -13.26 -7.92 24.62
C THR A 161 -13.97 -7.58 25.95
N PRO A 162 -15.18 -8.11 26.17
CA PRO A 162 -15.94 -7.85 27.39
C PRO A 162 -15.29 -8.48 28.63
N VAL A 163 -14.51 -9.55 28.44
CA VAL A 163 -13.77 -10.23 29.50
C VAL A 163 -12.42 -9.55 29.78
N THR A 164 -11.98 -9.60 31.03
CA THR A 164 -10.66 -9.08 31.40
C THR A 164 -9.59 -10.07 30.93
N VAL A 165 -8.70 -9.66 30.02
CA VAL A 165 -7.64 -10.54 29.50
C VAL A 165 -6.28 -10.10 30.01
N GLN A 166 -5.56 -11.00 30.68
CA GLN A 166 -4.16 -10.84 31.06
C GLN A 166 -3.28 -11.74 30.21
N LEU A 167 -2.22 -11.19 29.63
CA LEU A 167 -1.24 -11.90 28.82
C LEU A 167 0.15 -11.71 29.42
N ASN A 168 0.80 -12.81 29.82
CA ASN A 168 2.09 -12.81 30.53
C ASN A 168 2.09 -11.84 31.72
N GLY A 169 1.04 -11.88 32.54
CA GLY A 169 0.83 -10.99 33.69
C GLY A 169 0.44 -9.54 33.36
N THR A 170 0.30 -9.17 32.09
CA THR A 170 -0.07 -7.80 31.69
C THR A 170 -1.53 -7.73 31.25
N LEU A 171 -2.31 -6.79 31.81
CA LEU A 171 -3.68 -6.51 31.36
C LEU A 171 -3.68 -5.91 29.94
N ILE A 172 -4.36 -6.56 29.00
CA ILE A 172 -4.39 -6.16 27.58
C ILE A 172 -5.77 -5.74 27.06
N SER A 173 -6.86 -6.15 27.71
CA SER A 173 -8.21 -5.70 27.34
C SER A 173 -8.59 -4.38 28.00
N ARG A 174 -9.52 -3.66 27.38
CA ARG A 174 -10.03 -2.34 27.81
C ARG A 174 -11.54 -2.28 27.67
N ARG A 175 -12.18 -1.56 28.59
CA ARG A 175 -13.61 -1.28 28.53
C ARG A 175 -13.93 -0.19 27.51
N PRO A 176 -14.73 -0.47 26.46
CA PRO A 176 -15.10 0.52 25.44
C PRO A 176 -15.74 1.78 26.03
N GLU A 177 -16.53 1.65 27.10
CA GLU A 177 -17.27 2.76 27.72
C GLU A 177 -16.35 3.80 28.37
N ASN A 178 -15.12 3.41 28.68
CA ASN A 178 -14.12 4.28 29.29
C ASN A 178 -13.21 4.95 28.25
N GLU A 179 -13.37 4.64 26.97
CA GLU A 179 -12.58 5.18 25.88
C GLU A 179 -13.23 6.44 25.29
N LYS A 180 -12.41 7.28 24.64
CA LYS A 180 -12.89 8.46 23.93
C LYS A 180 -13.33 8.08 22.52
N TRP A 181 -14.57 8.39 22.18
CA TRP A 181 -15.17 8.12 20.87
C TRP A 181 -15.60 9.43 20.21
N ASP A 182 -15.54 9.47 18.87
CA ASP A 182 -15.98 10.64 18.09
C ASP A 182 -17.49 10.59 17.85
N ALA A 183 -18.04 9.38 17.76
CA ALA A 183 -19.47 9.15 17.67
C ALA A 183 -19.85 7.78 18.24
N GLU A 184 -21.13 7.61 18.55
CA GLU A 184 -21.72 6.39 19.08
C GLU A 184 -23.19 6.31 18.64
N ASP A 185 -23.66 5.11 18.31
CA ASP A 185 -25.08 4.82 18.10
C ASP A 185 -25.45 3.46 18.71
N GLU A 186 -26.64 2.92 18.41
CA GLU A 186 -27.09 1.62 18.90
C GLU A 186 -26.29 0.42 18.34
N PHE A 187 -25.59 0.60 17.22
CA PHE A 187 -24.87 -0.46 16.51
C PHE A 187 -23.39 -0.49 16.83
N ALA A 188 -22.73 0.66 17.03
CA ALA A 188 -21.29 0.72 17.21
C ALA A 188 -20.79 2.01 17.90
N TRP A 189 -19.53 1.94 18.35
CA TRP A 189 -18.70 3.10 18.65
C TRP A 189 -17.76 3.39 17.49
N TYR A 190 -17.52 4.68 17.22
CA TYR A 190 -16.76 5.15 16.07
C TYR A 190 -15.64 6.10 16.48
N ARG A 191 -14.47 5.91 15.86
CA ARG A 191 -13.33 6.83 15.98
C ARG A 191 -12.75 7.08 14.59
N LEU A 192 -12.50 8.34 14.24
CA LEU A 192 -11.95 8.75 12.95
C LEU A 192 -10.48 9.18 13.10
N ARG A 193 -9.71 9.00 12.02
CA ARG A 193 -8.33 9.47 11.91
C ARG A 193 -8.10 10.00 10.50
N ASP A 194 -7.19 10.97 10.36
CA ASP A 194 -6.86 11.57 9.07
C ASP A 194 -6.34 10.53 8.08
N GLU A 195 -5.47 9.62 8.54
CA GLU A 195 -4.80 8.62 7.72
C GLU A 195 -4.79 7.24 8.39
N GLY A 196 -4.45 6.22 7.60
CA GLY A 196 -4.31 4.84 8.02
C GLY A 196 -5.54 3.98 7.73
N ALA A 197 -5.46 2.71 8.15
CA ALA A 197 -6.56 1.78 7.98
C ALA A 197 -7.70 2.02 8.99
N VAL A 198 -8.89 1.53 8.66
CA VAL A 198 -10.03 1.46 9.59
C VAL A 198 -10.05 0.08 10.22
N SER A 199 -9.80 0.02 11.54
CA SER A 199 -9.83 -1.24 12.29
C SER A 199 -11.26 -1.58 12.68
N ILE A 200 -11.72 -2.79 12.36
CA ILE A 200 -13.11 -3.20 12.57
C ILE A 200 -13.16 -4.32 13.60
N TYR A 201 -13.80 -4.04 14.74
CA TYR A 201 -14.01 -4.98 15.84
C TYR A 201 -15.47 -5.43 15.86
N ASN A 202 -15.69 -6.73 15.95
CA ASN A 202 -17.00 -7.34 16.17
C ASN A 202 -17.15 -7.67 17.66
N GLN A 203 -17.98 -6.92 18.37
CA GLN A 203 -18.23 -7.11 19.80
C GLN A 203 -16.94 -7.26 20.63
N GLY A 204 -15.94 -6.43 20.34
CA GLY A 204 -14.69 -6.39 21.09
C GLY A 204 -13.50 -7.16 20.51
N VAL A 205 -13.75 -8.06 19.56
CA VAL A 205 -12.70 -8.83 18.86
C VAL A 205 -12.40 -8.20 17.50
N LEU A 206 -11.14 -7.92 17.21
CA LEU A 206 -10.72 -7.40 15.90
C LEU A 206 -10.95 -8.45 14.82
N VAL A 207 -11.66 -8.07 13.76
CA VAL A 207 -11.95 -8.94 12.61
C VAL A 207 -10.95 -8.67 11.50
N ARG A 208 -10.80 -7.39 11.12
CA ARG A 208 -9.98 -6.98 9.97
C ARG A 208 -9.65 -5.49 10.01
N HIS A 209 -8.77 -5.10 9.10
CA HIS A 209 -8.51 -3.71 8.73
C HIS A 209 -9.03 -3.45 7.32
N ASP A 210 -9.87 -2.41 7.17
CA ASP A 210 -10.23 -1.88 5.87
C ASP A 210 -9.21 -0.80 5.48
N PRO A 211 -8.65 -0.83 4.25
CA PRO A 211 -7.81 0.26 3.76
C PRO A 211 -8.50 1.62 3.86
N GLY A 212 -7.73 2.67 4.16
CA GLY A 212 -8.26 4.03 4.34
C GLY A 212 -9.03 4.54 3.12
N HIS A 213 -8.62 4.17 1.90
CA HIS A 213 -9.29 4.57 0.66
C HIS A 213 -10.73 4.06 0.50
N ASN A 214 -11.12 3.00 1.21
CA ASN A 214 -12.53 2.57 1.19
C ASN A 214 -13.44 3.65 1.83
N TRP A 215 -12.90 4.38 2.80
CA TRP A 215 -13.64 5.36 3.60
C TRP A 215 -13.25 6.81 3.27
N GLY A 216 -12.03 7.04 2.79
CA GLY A 216 -11.39 8.34 2.59
C GLY A 216 -10.65 8.83 3.84
N VAL A 217 -10.64 8.03 4.91
CA VAL A 217 -10.11 8.33 6.25
C VAL A 217 -9.66 7.03 6.91
N GLY A 218 -8.78 7.14 7.91
CA GLY A 218 -8.51 6.04 8.84
C GLY A 218 -9.49 6.02 10.01
N GLY A 219 -9.37 5.03 10.89
CA GLY A 219 -10.22 5.01 12.08
C GLY A 219 -10.38 3.66 12.76
N LEU A 220 -11.45 3.57 13.54
CA LEU A 220 -11.85 2.39 14.29
C LEU A 220 -13.37 2.31 14.38
N ILE A 221 -13.89 1.12 14.15
CA ILE A 221 -15.30 0.75 14.31
C ILE A 221 -15.34 -0.39 15.31
N LEU A 222 -16.12 -0.24 16.37
CA LEU A 222 -16.36 -1.30 17.36
C LEU A 222 -17.85 -1.58 17.42
N SER A 223 -18.29 -2.74 16.94
CA SER A 223 -19.71 -3.10 17.00
C SER A 223 -20.16 -3.44 18.41
N LYS A 224 -21.38 -3.03 18.75
CA LYS A 224 -22.15 -3.43 19.93
C LYS A 224 -22.98 -4.67 19.66
N GLN A 225 -23.41 -4.82 18.42
CA GLN A 225 -24.23 -5.93 17.93
C GLN A 225 -23.39 -6.91 17.09
N PRO A 226 -23.78 -8.19 17.02
CA PRO A 226 -23.06 -9.19 16.25
C PRO A 226 -23.12 -8.88 14.75
N VAL A 227 -21.94 -8.76 14.15
CA VAL A 227 -21.76 -8.67 12.69
C VAL A 227 -21.68 -10.07 12.12
N ALA A 228 -22.34 -10.31 10.98
CA ALA A 228 -22.26 -11.61 10.31
C ALA A 228 -20.91 -11.76 9.61
N LEU A 229 -20.17 -12.79 10.00
CA LEU A 229 -18.84 -13.12 9.49
C LEU A 229 -18.84 -14.45 8.72
N ASN A 230 -17.78 -14.69 7.94
CA ASN A 230 -17.49 -16.02 7.39
C ASN A 230 -17.09 -17.01 8.51
N VAL A 231 -16.96 -18.30 8.16
CA VAL A 231 -16.65 -19.37 9.14
C VAL A 231 -15.34 -19.13 9.87
N SER A 232 -14.32 -18.61 9.17
CA SER A 232 -13.01 -18.28 9.76
C SER A 232 -12.96 -16.96 10.53
N ARG A 233 -14.07 -16.21 10.60
CA ARG A 233 -14.20 -14.92 11.30
C ARG A 233 -13.19 -13.84 10.89
N THR A 234 -12.69 -13.91 9.66
CA THR A 234 -11.76 -12.92 9.09
C THR A 234 -12.44 -11.93 8.16
N GLU A 235 -13.62 -12.28 7.65
CA GLU A 235 -14.32 -11.53 6.62
C GLU A 235 -15.76 -11.23 7.03
N ILE A 236 -16.23 -10.04 6.67
CA ILE A 236 -17.59 -9.57 6.94
C ILE A 236 -18.48 -9.94 5.77
N LEU A 237 -19.66 -10.51 6.04
CA LEU A 237 -20.67 -10.79 5.02
C LEU A 237 -21.41 -9.51 4.61
N ARG A 238 -20.69 -8.59 3.97
CA ARG A 238 -21.12 -7.18 3.76
C ARG A 238 -22.47 -7.04 3.05
N LYS A 239 -22.76 -7.93 2.09
CA LYS A 239 -23.99 -7.87 1.28
C LYS A 239 -25.24 -8.31 2.04
N THR A 240 -25.11 -9.23 2.99
CA THR A 240 -26.24 -9.86 3.69
C THR A 240 -26.41 -9.37 5.13
N CYS A 241 -25.34 -8.87 5.77
CA CYS A 241 -25.39 -8.40 7.15
C CYS A 241 -26.08 -7.03 7.27
N LEU A 242 -27.27 -6.99 7.89
CA LEU A 242 -28.01 -5.74 8.12
C LEU A 242 -27.32 -4.82 9.14
N VAL A 243 -26.76 -5.37 10.21
CA VAL A 243 -25.98 -4.61 11.22
C VAL A 243 -24.79 -3.91 10.55
N TRP A 244 -24.05 -4.63 9.71
CA TRP A 244 -22.93 -4.03 8.97
C TRP A 244 -23.39 -2.92 8.02
N LYS A 245 -24.50 -3.10 7.31
CA LYS A 245 -25.03 -2.05 6.41
C LYS A 245 -25.33 -0.76 7.18
N ALA A 246 -25.92 -0.85 8.38
CA ALA A 246 -26.18 0.30 9.23
C ALA A 246 -24.87 0.97 9.69
N ILE A 247 -23.92 0.18 10.21
CA ILE A 247 -22.59 0.65 10.64
C ILE A 247 -21.84 1.34 9.49
N ALA A 248 -21.81 0.71 8.31
CA ALA A 248 -21.11 1.22 7.14
C ALA A 248 -21.73 2.53 6.63
N ALA A 249 -23.06 2.63 6.60
CA ALA A 249 -23.75 3.86 6.23
C ALA A 249 -23.42 4.99 7.21
N LYS A 250 -23.46 4.72 8.52
CA LYS A 250 -23.14 5.72 9.54
C LYS A 250 -21.67 6.17 9.47
N PHE A 251 -20.73 5.23 9.42
CA PHE A 251 -19.31 5.56 9.35
C PHE A 251 -18.96 6.30 8.05
N GLY A 252 -19.58 5.95 6.92
CA GLY A 252 -19.46 6.69 5.66
C GLY A 252 -19.91 8.15 5.76
N GLN A 253 -21.02 8.42 6.46
CA GLN A 253 -21.49 9.80 6.73
C GLN A 253 -20.52 10.57 7.63
N LEU A 254 -20.01 9.94 8.68
CA LEU A 254 -19.02 10.54 9.58
C LEU A 254 -17.72 10.86 8.82
N ALA A 255 -17.23 9.93 8.00
CA ALA A 255 -16.03 10.10 7.18
C ALA A 255 -16.16 11.26 6.18
N ALA A 256 -17.32 11.37 5.51
CA ALA A 256 -17.60 12.47 4.59
C ALA A 256 -17.64 13.83 5.30
N THR A 257 -18.26 13.90 6.48
CA THR A 257 -18.34 15.11 7.30
C THR A 257 -16.95 15.52 7.79
N PHE A 258 -16.19 14.57 8.33
CA PHE A 258 -14.83 14.77 8.80
C PHE A 258 -13.91 15.31 7.70
N SER A 259 -13.95 14.69 6.52
CA SER A 259 -13.20 15.13 5.34
C SER A 259 -13.61 16.53 4.87
N GLY A 260 -14.89 16.91 5.03
CA GLY A 260 -15.38 18.25 4.70
C GLY A 260 -14.86 19.34 5.64
N THR A 261 -14.68 19.02 6.93
CA THR A 261 -14.22 19.99 7.95
C THR A 261 -12.73 20.32 7.91
N GLN A 262 -11.88 19.45 7.33
CA GLN A 262 -10.42 19.67 7.27
C GLN A 262 -9.98 20.78 6.29
N GLY A 263 -10.93 21.41 5.59
CA GLY A 263 -10.67 22.46 4.61
C GLY A 263 -10.07 21.92 3.31
N ASN A 264 -10.21 22.68 2.21
CA ASN A 264 -9.72 22.25 0.89
C ASN A 264 -8.18 22.11 0.82
N HIS A 265 -7.44 22.68 1.77
CA HIS A 265 -5.98 22.72 1.76
C HIS A 265 -5.29 21.49 2.36
N ARG A 266 -6.02 20.58 3.02
CA ARG A 266 -5.42 19.42 3.71
C ARG A 266 -6.14 18.12 3.33
N LYS A 267 -6.10 17.76 2.04
CA LYS A 267 -6.65 16.49 1.56
C LYS A 267 -5.63 15.36 1.73
N THR A 268 -6.05 14.31 2.42
CA THR A 268 -5.28 13.10 2.75
C THR A 268 -5.12 12.20 1.52
N GLU A 269 -4.12 11.31 1.55
CA GLU A 269 -3.89 10.36 0.46
C GLU A 269 -5.04 9.36 0.35
N SER A 270 -5.56 8.90 1.49
CA SER A 270 -6.75 8.04 1.55
C SER A 270 -7.97 8.65 0.82
N ARG A 271 -8.18 9.97 0.97
CA ARG A 271 -9.25 10.68 0.26
C ARG A 271 -8.97 10.77 -1.24
N ARG A 272 -7.73 11.09 -1.64
CA ARG A 272 -7.35 11.20 -3.06
C ARG A 272 -7.50 9.87 -3.79
N GLU A 273 -7.06 8.78 -3.17
CA GLU A 273 -7.23 7.42 -3.71
C GLU A 273 -8.71 7.03 -3.81
N LYS A 274 -9.53 7.31 -2.79
CA LYS A 274 -10.98 7.10 -2.86
C LYS A 274 -11.62 7.85 -4.03
N SER A 275 -11.26 9.11 -4.23
CA SER A 275 -11.75 9.93 -5.34
C SER A 275 -11.30 9.40 -6.71
N ALA A 276 -10.06 8.92 -6.83
CA ALA A 276 -9.57 8.30 -8.06
C ALA A 276 -10.35 7.01 -8.39
N ARG A 277 -10.58 6.14 -7.40
CA ARG A 277 -11.38 4.91 -7.57
C ARG A 277 -12.84 5.22 -7.94
N ALA A 278 -13.45 6.23 -7.35
CA ALA A 278 -14.81 6.66 -7.71
C ALA A 278 -14.90 7.14 -9.18
N LEU A 279 -13.90 7.88 -9.66
CA LEU A 279 -13.80 8.28 -11.07
C LEU A 279 -13.65 7.07 -12.02
N LEU A 280 -12.83 6.08 -11.64
CA LEU A 280 -12.66 4.83 -12.41
C LEU A 280 -13.93 3.98 -12.45
N ALA A 281 -14.70 3.99 -11.35
CA ALA A 281 -15.96 3.27 -11.25
C ALA A 281 -17.13 4.00 -11.92
N GLY A 282 -17.01 5.30 -12.18
CA GLY A 282 -18.12 6.13 -12.66
C GLY A 282 -19.17 6.40 -11.57
N GLU A 283 -18.77 6.36 -10.30
CA GLU A 283 -19.66 6.48 -9.15
C GLU A 283 -19.59 7.87 -8.49
N GLY A 284 -20.74 8.35 -8.00
CA GLY A 284 -20.84 9.62 -7.27
C GLY A 284 -20.96 10.85 -8.17
N ASP A 285 -20.61 12.02 -7.63
CA ASP A 285 -20.64 13.30 -8.34
C ASP A 285 -19.35 13.48 -9.15
N LEU A 286 -19.35 12.95 -10.38
CA LEU A 286 -18.17 12.95 -11.26
C LEU A 286 -17.72 14.37 -11.62
N LEU A 287 -18.64 15.34 -11.72
CA LEU A 287 -18.31 16.74 -11.97
C LEU A 287 -17.46 17.30 -10.83
N LYS A 288 -17.90 17.10 -9.59
CA LYS A 288 -17.16 17.54 -8.41
C LYS A 288 -15.80 16.83 -8.30
N LEU A 289 -15.75 15.52 -8.57
CA LEU A 289 -14.49 14.76 -8.55
C LEU A 289 -13.50 15.31 -9.59
N PHE A 290 -13.95 15.61 -10.81
CA PHE A 290 -13.11 16.13 -11.89
C PHE A 290 -12.57 17.54 -11.62
N HIS A 291 -13.42 18.45 -11.13
CA HIS A 291 -13.07 19.87 -10.96
C HIS A 291 -12.50 20.23 -9.59
N SER A 292 -12.81 19.46 -8.54
CA SER A 292 -12.51 19.86 -7.16
C SER A 292 -11.55 18.92 -6.45
N GLU A 293 -11.47 17.64 -6.80
CA GLU A 293 -10.59 16.68 -6.11
C GLU A 293 -9.21 16.61 -6.76
N GLU A 294 -8.16 16.85 -5.96
CA GLU A 294 -6.79 16.96 -6.47
C GLU A 294 -6.12 15.56 -6.48
N ILE A 295 -6.51 14.74 -7.45
CA ILE A 295 -6.11 13.33 -7.53
C ILE A 295 -4.75 13.12 -8.22
N ILE A 296 -4.33 14.07 -9.05
CA ILE A 296 -3.06 14.01 -9.80
C ILE A 296 -1.97 14.74 -9.01
N THR A 297 -0.73 14.29 -9.09
CA THR A 297 0.41 15.02 -8.53
C THR A 297 1.48 15.23 -9.57
N LEU A 298 1.87 16.49 -9.73
CA LEU A 298 2.79 16.95 -10.76
C LEU A 298 4.09 17.43 -10.14
N LEU A 299 5.16 17.30 -10.92
CA LEU A 299 6.45 17.98 -10.70
C LEU A 299 6.47 19.31 -11.50
N PRO A 300 7.32 20.30 -11.14
CA PRO A 300 8.25 20.28 -10.00
C PRO A 300 7.56 20.54 -8.65
N GLY A 301 8.16 20.04 -7.59
CA GLY A 301 7.58 19.94 -6.25
C GLY A 301 6.47 18.89 -6.18
N LYS A 302 5.86 18.73 -5.01
CA LYS A 302 4.72 17.81 -4.82
C LYS A 302 3.39 18.55 -5.01
N GLN A 303 3.07 18.95 -6.23
CA GLN A 303 1.88 19.74 -6.53
C GLN A 303 0.66 18.84 -6.74
N HIS A 304 -0.26 18.81 -5.77
CA HIS A 304 -1.54 18.11 -5.93
C HIS A 304 -2.50 18.96 -6.77
N VAL A 305 -2.99 18.42 -7.89
CA VAL A 305 -3.85 19.13 -8.84
C VAL A 305 -5.07 18.30 -9.22
N THR A 306 -6.14 18.98 -9.62
CA THR A 306 -7.36 18.35 -10.11
C THR A 306 -7.15 17.72 -11.47
N LEU A 307 -8.04 16.79 -11.85
CA LEU A 307 -7.96 16.18 -13.17
C LEU A 307 -8.16 17.23 -14.27
N GLU A 308 -9.10 18.17 -14.10
CA GLU A 308 -9.26 19.31 -15.00
C GLU A 308 -7.95 20.11 -15.17
N HIS A 309 -7.27 20.44 -14.08
CA HIS A 309 -6.03 21.19 -14.13
C HIS A 309 -4.95 20.42 -14.89
N PHE A 310 -4.83 19.11 -14.66
CA PHE A 310 -3.89 18.25 -15.37
C PHE A 310 -4.15 18.27 -16.87
N PHE A 311 -5.40 18.02 -17.31
CA PHE A 311 -5.78 18.06 -18.73
C PHE A 311 -5.48 19.42 -19.36
N ARG A 312 -5.80 20.51 -18.66
CA ARG A 312 -5.51 21.86 -19.13
C ARG A 312 -4.00 22.11 -19.26
N LYS A 313 -3.18 21.60 -18.33
CA LYS A 313 -1.73 21.75 -18.35
C LYS A 313 -1.09 20.97 -19.50
N CYS A 314 -1.55 19.74 -19.77
CA CYS A 314 -1.09 18.97 -20.92
C CYS A 314 -1.45 19.64 -22.25
N ARG A 315 -2.61 20.29 -22.34
CA ARG A 315 -3.09 20.91 -23.58
C ARG A 315 -2.55 22.31 -23.86
N TYR A 316 -2.46 23.15 -22.83
CA TYR A 316 -2.10 24.58 -23.00
C TYR A 316 -0.79 24.95 -22.31
N GLY A 317 -0.05 23.96 -21.80
CA GLY A 317 1.26 24.16 -21.20
C GLY A 317 2.24 24.71 -22.22
N ARG A 318 3.12 25.62 -21.78
CA ARG A 318 4.24 26.09 -22.59
C ARG A 318 5.37 25.05 -22.52
N HIS A 319 5.19 23.97 -23.26
CA HIS A 319 6.16 22.88 -23.35
C HIS A 319 6.73 22.80 -24.77
N THR A 320 7.83 22.05 -24.94
CA THR A 320 8.47 21.82 -26.24
C THR A 320 7.72 20.78 -27.10
N VAL A 321 6.47 20.45 -26.78
CA VAL A 321 5.75 19.24 -27.26
C VAL A 321 4.43 19.55 -27.98
N GLU A 322 3.92 18.54 -28.70
CA GLU A 322 2.54 18.45 -29.19
C GLU A 322 1.49 18.54 -28.05
N ASP A 323 0.32 19.09 -28.38
CA ASP A 323 -0.81 19.27 -27.45
C ASP A 323 -1.22 17.93 -26.80
N GLY A 324 -1.16 17.83 -25.47
CA GLY A 324 -1.69 16.68 -24.71
C GLY A 324 -0.65 15.65 -24.26
N ALA A 325 0.63 15.83 -24.58
CA ALA A 325 1.68 14.90 -24.17
C ALA A 325 2.17 15.12 -22.72
N PHE A 326 2.51 14.04 -22.02
CA PHE A 326 3.06 14.07 -20.67
C PHE A 326 3.96 12.86 -20.41
N THR A 327 4.71 12.88 -19.30
CA THR A 327 5.52 11.74 -18.85
C THR A 327 5.30 11.46 -17.37
N VAL A 328 5.69 10.28 -16.89
CA VAL A 328 5.53 9.84 -15.51
C VAL A 328 6.87 9.39 -14.95
N ALA A 329 7.31 10.01 -13.85
CA ALA A 329 8.43 9.46 -13.08
C ALA A 329 7.94 8.15 -12.43
N ARG A 330 8.56 7.03 -12.81
CA ARG A 330 8.05 5.68 -12.49
C ARG A 330 8.27 5.33 -11.02
N TYR A 331 9.43 5.65 -10.48
CA TYR A 331 9.81 5.30 -9.11
C TYR A 331 10.18 6.53 -8.26
N PRO A 332 10.15 6.42 -6.92
CA PRO A 332 10.63 7.48 -6.03
C PRO A 332 12.08 7.93 -6.33
N ARG A 333 12.94 7.01 -6.78
CA ARG A 333 14.31 7.31 -7.21
C ARG A 333 14.42 8.17 -8.48
N ASP A 334 13.36 8.21 -9.30
CA ASP A 334 13.32 8.98 -10.55
C ASP A 334 12.85 10.42 -10.32
N VAL A 335 12.29 10.70 -9.13
CA VAL A 335 11.76 12.04 -8.78
C VAL A 335 12.80 13.15 -8.95
N PRO A 336 14.08 13.02 -8.53
CA PRO A 336 15.09 14.06 -8.75
C PRO A 336 15.27 14.42 -10.22
N LYS A 337 15.34 13.43 -11.13
CA LYS A 337 15.45 13.70 -12.56
C LYS A 337 14.14 14.25 -13.15
N GLY A 338 13.00 13.76 -12.66
CA GLY A 338 11.69 14.30 -13.01
C GLY A 338 11.49 15.76 -12.62
N GLU A 339 12.02 16.18 -11.47
CA GLU A 339 12.04 17.59 -11.03
C GLU A 339 12.79 18.46 -12.04
N MET A 340 13.93 17.99 -12.52
CA MET A 340 14.77 18.71 -13.46
C MET A 340 14.11 18.84 -14.84
N LEU A 341 13.54 17.73 -15.35
CA LEU A 341 12.75 17.74 -16.59
C LEU A 341 11.57 18.72 -16.51
N ALA A 342 10.86 18.72 -15.37
CA ALA A 342 9.71 19.60 -15.16
C ALA A 342 10.11 21.07 -15.02
N ARG A 343 11.23 21.38 -14.35
CA ARG A 343 11.79 22.74 -14.22
C ARG A 343 12.27 23.29 -15.55
N ALA A 344 12.92 22.46 -16.37
CA ALA A 344 13.35 22.82 -17.71
C ALA A 344 12.17 23.05 -18.68
N GLY A 345 10.94 22.70 -18.27
CA GLY A 345 9.74 22.95 -19.07
C GLY A 345 9.58 22.02 -20.28
N ILE A 346 10.33 20.91 -20.32
CA ILE A 346 10.32 19.97 -21.46
C ILE A 346 8.93 19.38 -21.69
N THR A 347 8.31 18.84 -20.64
CA THR A 347 6.95 18.29 -20.68
C THR A 347 6.29 18.35 -19.29
N THR A 348 5.00 18.07 -19.21
CA THR A 348 4.33 17.85 -17.92
C THR A 348 4.80 16.51 -17.34
N VAL A 349 5.34 16.53 -16.12
CA VAL A 349 5.85 15.34 -15.43
C VAL A 349 4.95 15.00 -14.24
N ILE A 350 4.47 13.77 -14.20
CA ILE A 350 3.65 13.23 -13.10
C ILE A 350 4.55 12.57 -12.06
N HIS A 351 4.26 12.81 -10.79
CA HIS A 351 4.92 12.18 -9.64
C HIS A 351 4.40 10.74 -9.44
N PRO A 352 5.26 9.76 -9.08
CA PRO A 352 4.91 8.32 -8.98
C PRO A 352 3.76 8.00 -8.02
N VAL A 353 3.55 8.80 -6.98
CA VAL A 353 2.39 8.70 -6.07
C VAL A 353 1.04 8.66 -6.80
N THR A 354 0.94 9.27 -7.98
CA THR A 354 -0.27 9.21 -8.80
C THR A 354 -0.54 7.79 -9.26
N LEU A 355 0.48 7.04 -9.70
CA LEU A 355 0.32 5.63 -10.10
C LEU A 355 -0.21 4.79 -8.94
N MET A 356 0.36 4.94 -7.74
CA MET A 356 -0.10 4.23 -6.54
C MET A 356 -1.58 4.50 -6.22
N ARG A 357 -2.07 5.74 -6.39
CA ARG A 357 -3.49 6.08 -6.15
C ARG A 357 -4.45 5.42 -7.14
N PHE A 358 -4.00 5.16 -8.36
CA PHE A 358 -4.79 4.48 -9.37
C PHE A 358 -4.59 2.96 -9.34
N GLY A 359 -3.72 2.46 -8.46
CA GLY A 359 -3.37 1.04 -8.38
C GLY A 359 -2.51 0.57 -9.56
N CYS A 360 -1.79 1.50 -10.20
CA CYS A 360 -0.93 1.21 -11.34
C CYS A 360 0.51 0.96 -10.90
N PHE A 361 1.15 -0.03 -11.51
CA PHE A 361 2.58 -0.30 -11.41
C PHE A 361 3.34 0.30 -12.59
N GLU A 362 2.70 0.34 -13.77
CA GLU A 362 3.29 0.87 -15.00
C GLU A 362 2.57 2.12 -15.52
N PRO A 363 3.28 3.07 -16.16
CA PRO A 363 2.66 4.26 -16.77
C PRO A 363 1.57 3.94 -17.81
N GLU A 364 1.69 2.81 -18.52
CA GLU A 364 0.73 2.36 -19.52
C GLU A 364 -0.63 1.98 -18.89
N GLU A 365 -0.62 1.37 -17.71
CA GLU A 365 -1.85 1.07 -16.93
C GLU A 365 -2.57 2.36 -16.53
N PHE A 366 -1.80 3.41 -16.26
CA PHE A 366 -2.36 4.70 -15.94
C PHE A 366 -3.02 5.35 -17.17
N MET A 367 -2.51 5.11 -18.38
CA MET A 367 -3.19 5.53 -19.61
C MET A 367 -4.53 4.81 -19.81
N GLU A 368 -4.59 3.50 -19.53
CA GLU A 368 -5.85 2.73 -19.55
C GLU A 368 -6.84 3.29 -18.51
N CYS A 369 -6.36 3.60 -17.30
CA CYS A 369 -7.16 4.25 -16.27
C CYS A 369 -7.71 5.61 -16.72
N LEU A 370 -6.88 6.45 -17.35
CA LEU A 370 -7.32 7.75 -17.87
C LEU A 370 -8.37 7.60 -18.97
N ALA A 371 -8.19 6.66 -19.90
CA ALA A 371 -9.17 6.37 -20.95
C ALA A 371 -10.51 5.96 -20.35
N ARG A 372 -10.50 5.03 -19.38
CA ARG A 372 -11.71 4.62 -18.64
C ARG A 372 -12.39 5.79 -17.92
N VAL A 373 -11.62 6.70 -17.31
CA VAL A 373 -12.18 7.91 -16.69
C VAL A 373 -12.82 8.82 -17.74
N GLN A 374 -12.20 9.00 -18.92
CA GLN A 374 -12.77 9.79 -20.02
C GLN A 374 -14.09 9.18 -20.54
N ASP A 375 -14.18 7.85 -20.63
CA ASP A 375 -15.39 7.15 -21.01
C ASP A 375 -16.51 7.36 -19.98
N ASN A 376 -16.21 7.16 -18.69
CA ASN A 376 -17.17 7.39 -17.61
C ASN A 376 -17.68 8.85 -17.59
N LEU A 377 -16.77 9.82 -17.77
CA LEU A 377 -17.15 11.24 -17.85
C LEU A 377 -18.01 11.52 -19.09
N THR A 378 -17.74 10.85 -20.21
CA THR A 378 -18.53 11.00 -21.43
C THR A 378 -19.94 10.43 -21.25
N SER A 379 -20.07 9.21 -20.72
CA SER A 379 -21.37 8.61 -20.41
C SER A 379 -22.17 9.44 -19.41
N TYR A 380 -21.52 10.00 -18.37
CA TYR A 380 -22.16 10.89 -17.42
C TYR A 380 -22.64 12.18 -18.07
N HIS A 381 -21.79 12.82 -18.87
CA HIS A 381 -22.14 14.05 -19.58
C HIS A 381 -23.31 13.85 -20.56
N GLU A 382 -23.41 12.69 -21.19
CA GLU A 382 -24.55 12.33 -22.05
C GLU A 382 -25.87 12.23 -21.30
N GLN A 383 -25.85 11.90 -20.01
CA GLN A 383 -27.06 11.82 -19.17
C GLN A 383 -27.53 13.19 -18.67
N LEU A 384 -26.67 14.22 -18.70
CA LEU A 384 -27.02 15.56 -18.23
C LEU A 384 -28.00 16.27 -19.17
N THR A 385 -28.87 17.09 -18.58
CA THR A 385 -29.77 18.00 -19.32
C THR A 385 -29.01 19.10 -20.04
N GLN A 386 -29.64 19.75 -21.01
CA GLN A 386 -29.00 20.81 -21.80
C GLN A 386 -28.52 22.00 -20.95
N ASP A 387 -29.25 22.33 -19.88
CA ASP A 387 -28.88 23.39 -18.93
C ASP A 387 -27.69 22.98 -18.04
N GLU A 388 -27.61 21.70 -17.65
CA GLU A 388 -26.49 21.15 -16.86
C GLU A 388 -25.21 21.03 -17.70
N ARG A 389 -25.33 20.69 -18.99
CA ARG A 389 -24.19 20.62 -19.93
C ARG A 389 -23.52 21.97 -20.17
N GLY A 390 -24.26 23.08 -20.05
CA GLY A 390 -23.72 24.44 -20.26
C GLY A 390 -22.57 24.82 -19.33
N TYR A 391 -22.40 24.11 -18.21
CA TYR A 391 -21.33 24.32 -17.23
C TYR A 391 -20.08 23.44 -17.47
N TRP A 392 -20.11 22.52 -18.43
CA TRP A 392 -18.99 21.63 -18.72
C TRP A 392 -18.08 22.20 -19.81
N SER A 393 -16.80 22.41 -19.48
CA SER A 393 -15.78 22.72 -20.48
C SER A 393 -15.26 21.41 -21.09
N GLY A 394 -15.37 21.21 -22.41
CA GLY A 394 -15.00 19.98 -23.15
C GLY A 394 -13.55 19.50 -23.04
N GLY A 395 -12.76 20.02 -22.11
CA GLY A 395 -11.34 19.75 -21.93
C GLY A 395 -11.01 18.30 -21.55
N TRP A 396 -11.93 17.56 -20.93
CA TRP A 396 -11.71 16.15 -20.58
C TRP A 396 -11.61 15.23 -21.80
N ARG A 397 -12.10 15.67 -22.97
CA ARG A 397 -11.99 14.93 -24.24
C ARG A 397 -10.66 15.13 -24.95
N ALA A 398 -9.70 15.82 -24.33
CA ALA A 398 -8.39 16.00 -24.93
C ALA A 398 -7.72 14.65 -25.14
N SER A 399 -7.11 14.47 -26.31
CA SER A 399 -6.21 13.33 -26.55
C SER A 399 -5.00 13.48 -25.65
N LEU A 400 -4.67 12.43 -24.91
CA LEU A 400 -3.49 12.39 -24.06
C LEU A 400 -2.48 11.40 -24.65
N SER A 401 -1.20 11.70 -24.51
CA SER A 401 -0.13 10.83 -25.01
C SER A 401 0.98 10.72 -23.98
N LEU A 402 1.45 9.49 -23.78
CA LEU A 402 2.50 9.17 -22.83
C LEU A 402 3.85 9.18 -23.54
N ILE A 403 4.82 9.91 -22.98
CA ILE A 403 6.21 9.92 -23.43
C ILE A 403 7.02 9.06 -22.46
N ASP A 404 7.81 8.12 -22.99
CA ASP A 404 8.71 7.31 -22.17
C ASP A 404 9.66 8.19 -21.34
N PHE A 405 9.62 7.99 -20.03
CA PHE A 405 10.42 8.77 -19.09
C PHE A 405 11.91 8.50 -19.23
N ALA A 406 12.30 7.25 -19.49
CA ALA A 406 13.71 6.88 -19.58
C ALA A 406 14.38 7.57 -20.78
N THR A 407 13.71 7.60 -21.93
CA THR A 407 14.18 8.35 -23.12
C THR A 407 14.45 9.83 -22.80
N LEU A 408 13.52 10.50 -22.08
CA LEU A 408 13.70 11.90 -21.68
C LEU A 408 14.83 12.07 -20.66
N SER A 409 14.89 11.17 -19.69
CA SER A 409 15.87 11.17 -18.60
C SER A 409 17.30 11.00 -19.11
N GLU A 410 17.52 10.05 -20.03
CA GLU A 410 18.83 9.75 -20.61
C GLU A 410 19.33 10.86 -21.53
N ALA A 411 18.43 11.51 -22.27
CA ALA A 411 18.77 12.64 -23.12
C ALA A 411 19.04 13.93 -22.32
N PHE A 412 18.58 14.03 -21.07
CA PHE A 412 18.68 15.26 -20.30
C PHE A 412 20.11 15.54 -19.82
N VAL A 413 20.73 16.54 -20.44
CA VAL A 413 22.04 17.06 -20.06
C VAL A 413 21.89 18.17 -19.03
N GLU A 414 22.47 17.97 -17.86
CA GLU A 414 22.53 18.98 -16.81
C GLU A 414 23.52 20.06 -17.20
N ARG A 415 23.13 21.32 -17.06
CA ARG A 415 23.99 22.44 -17.42
C ARG A 415 23.94 23.48 -16.35
N THR A 416 25.12 23.98 -16.03
CA THR A 416 25.32 25.12 -15.14
C THR A 416 26.43 25.98 -15.73
N ARG A 417 26.12 27.25 -15.98
CA ARG A 417 27.11 28.23 -16.48
C ARG A 417 26.86 29.60 -15.88
N MET A 418 27.91 30.40 -15.77
CA MET A 418 27.84 31.82 -15.50
C MET A 418 27.46 32.58 -16.77
N VAL A 419 26.58 33.56 -16.65
CA VAL A 419 26.07 34.38 -17.76
C VAL A 419 26.22 35.86 -17.46
N SER A 420 26.30 36.69 -18.52
CA SER A 420 26.44 38.13 -18.36
C SER A 420 25.11 38.81 -18.03
N GLU A 421 25.13 39.83 -17.18
CA GLU A 421 24.05 40.77 -16.91
C GLU A 421 23.50 41.45 -18.17
N LYS A 422 24.26 41.45 -19.27
CA LYS A 422 23.82 41.93 -20.59
C LYS A 422 22.70 41.09 -21.20
N MET A 423 22.46 39.87 -20.71
CA MET A 423 21.34 39.02 -21.12
C MET A 423 20.00 39.43 -20.51
N LEU A 424 20.00 40.32 -19.51
CA LEU A 424 18.80 40.93 -18.96
C LEU A 424 18.39 42.15 -19.79
N ASP A 425 17.08 42.39 -19.90
CA ASP A 425 16.59 43.65 -20.48
C ASP A 425 16.96 44.85 -19.59
N THR A 426 16.93 46.06 -20.15
CA THR A 426 17.43 47.28 -19.49
C THR A 426 16.80 47.56 -18.12
N GLU A 427 15.50 47.28 -17.95
CA GLU A 427 14.80 47.55 -16.69
C GLU A 427 15.12 46.48 -15.66
N THR A 428 15.06 45.21 -16.05
CA THR A 428 15.44 44.08 -15.19
C THR A 428 16.90 44.20 -14.74
N ARG A 429 17.81 44.56 -15.65
CA ARG A 429 19.23 44.77 -15.32
C ARG A 429 19.42 45.87 -14.29
N ARG A 430 18.67 46.97 -14.38
CA ARG A 430 18.72 48.05 -13.36
C ARG A 430 18.28 47.55 -11.98
N ALA A 431 17.14 46.87 -11.92
CA ALA A 431 16.62 46.31 -10.67
C ALA A 431 17.61 45.30 -10.07
N TRP A 432 18.19 44.45 -10.91
CA TRP A 432 19.22 43.49 -10.56
C TRP A 432 20.50 44.16 -10.04
N THR A 433 21.04 45.18 -10.72
CA THR A 433 22.25 45.88 -10.25
C THR A 433 22.06 46.46 -8.85
N ALA A 434 20.90 47.06 -8.56
CA ALA A 434 20.59 47.54 -7.21
C ALA A 434 20.49 46.39 -6.19
N LEU A 435 19.88 45.26 -6.60
CA LEU A 435 19.67 44.10 -5.73
C LEU A 435 20.98 43.37 -5.44
N ARG A 436 21.84 43.18 -6.44
CA ARG A 436 23.14 42.53 -6.34
C ARG A 436 24.00 43.13 -5.24
N TRP A 437 24.02 44.45 -5.13
CA TRP A 437 24.72 45.13 -4.03
C TRP A 437 24.14 44.76 -2.65
N CYS A 438 22.81 44.69 -2.55
CA CYS A 438 22.12 44.35 -1.31
C CYS A 438 22.39 42.88 -0.94
N LEU A 439 22.28 41.96 -1.90
CA LEU A 439 22.55 40.53 -1.71
C LEU A 439 24.01 40.29 -1.27
N ALA A 440 24.99 40.98 -1.87
CA ALA A 440 26.41 40.80 -1.51
C ALA A 440 26.70 41.20 -0.06
N ASN A 441 26.11 42.30 0.41
CA ASN A 441 26.28 42.74 1.79
C ASN A 441 25.47 41.86 2.75
N TYR A 442 24.25 41.47 2.36
CA TYR A 442 23.42 40.59 3.17
C TYR A 442 24.06 39.21 3.36
N ALA A 443 24.58 38.61 2.29
CA ALA A 443 25.31 37.34 2.35
C ALA A 443 26.50 37.41 3.32
N ALA A 444 27.25 38.52 3.29
CA ALA A 444 28.36 38.72 4.22
C ALA A 444 27.91 38.81 5.69
N LEU A 445 26.73 39.37 5.98
CA LEU A 445 26.16 39.35 7.33
C LEU A 445 25.72 37.95 7.74
N CYS A 446 25.02 37.23 6.86
CA CYS A 446 24.60 35.84 7.12
C CYS A 446 25.81 34.93 7.39
N ALA A 447 26.95 35.20 6.75
CA ALA A 447 28.21 34.49 6.95
C ALA A 447 29.04 35.00 8.14
N GLY A 448 28.41 35.63 9.15
CA GLY A 448 29.06 36.08 10.39
C GLY A 448 29.72 37.47 10.33
N GLY A 449 29.35 38.30 9.36
CA GLY A 449 29.80 39.69 9.28
C GLY A 449 29.04 40.63 10.21
N GLU A 450 29.64 41.78 10.51
CA GLU A 450 29.04 42.83 11.35
C GLU A 450 28.86 44.14 10.57
N TRP A 451 27.87 44.93 10.98
CA TRP A 451 27.52 46.17 10.31
C TRP A 451 28.51 47.32 10.64
N CYS A 452 29.10 47.92 9.60
CA CYS A 452 29.97 49.08 9.77
C CYS A 452 29.22 50.41 9.54
N TYR A 453 28.81 51.04 10.64
CA TYR A 453 28.09 52.33 10.67
C TYR A 453 28.79 53.48 9.92
N ARG A 454 30.11 53.41 9.71
CA ARG A 454 30.89 54.50 9.09
C ARG A 454 30.76 54.59 7.57
N ASN A 455 30.70 53.45 6.86
CA ASN A 455 30.75 53.38 5.40
C ASN A 455 29.53 52.70 4.76
N GLY A 456 28.54 52.24 5.54
CA GLY A 456 27.34 51.58 5.04
C GLY A 456 27.61 50.22 4.39
N ARG A 457 28.75 49.60 4.71
CA ARG A 457 29.17 48.27 4.26
C ARG A 457 29.27 47.32 5.45
N VAL A 458 29.40 46.04 5.16
CA VAL A 458 29.60 44.97 6.14
C VAL A 458 31.11 44.69 6.30
N SER A 459 31.55 44.52 7.54
CA SER A 459 32.92 44.14 7.91
C SER A 459 32.94 42.74 8.51
N GLY A 460 33.94 41.92 8.17
CA GLY A 460 33.93 40.51 8.55
C GLY A 460 33.00 39.67 7.68
N GLY A 461 32.86 38.40 8.04
CA GLY A 461 32.12 37.39 7.28
C GLY A 461 32.74 37.04 5.92
N VAL A 462 32.15 36.05 5.25
CA VAL A 462 32.55 35.64 3.89
C VAL A 462 32.00 36.63 2.86
N ARG A 463 32.85 37.15 1.98
CA ARG A 463 32.47 38.12 0.96
C ARG A 463 32.24 37.47 -0.39
N PHE A 464 31.02 36.96 -0.57
CA PHE A 464 30.59 36.37 -1.83
C PHE A 464 30.50 37.39 -2.97
N ARG A 465 31.04 37.02 -4.13
CA ARG A 465 30.74 37.65 -5.41
C ARG A 465 29.38 37.18 -5.88
N ILE A 466 28.42 38.08 -5.90
CA ILE A 466 27.10 37.79 -6.44
C ILE A 466 27.15 37.86 -7.96
N VAL A 467 26.83 36.77 -8.64
CA VAL A 467 26.89 36.63 -10.10
C VAL A 467 25.57 36.09 -10.66
N LEU A 468 25.38 36.22 -11.97
CA LEU A 468 24.30 35.56 -12.68
C LEU A 468 24.79 34.26 -13.30
N GLY A 469 23.94 33.25 -13.25
CA GLY A 469 24.14 32.02 -13.96
C GLY A 469 22.87 31.53 -14.63
N GLU A 470 23.01 30.49 -15.42
CA GLU A 470 21.94 29.73 -16.02
C GLU A 470 22.17 28.27 -15.63
N SER A 471 21.18 27.66 -14.98
CA SER A 471 21.23 26.26 -14.60
C SER A 471 19.91 25.57 -14.93
N THR A 472 19.97 24.30 -15.32
CA THR A 472 18.78 23.47 -15.54
C THR A 472 18.31 22.75 -14.28
N SER A 473 19.14 22.72 -13.22
CA SER A 473 18.88 21.98 -11.98
C SER A 473 18.79 22.87 -10.73
N ALA A 474 19.51 24.00 -10.71
CA ALA A 474 19.64 24.85 -9.53
C ALA A 474 18.99 26.24 -9.68
N ASP A 475 18.32 26.70 -8.61
CA ASP A 475 17.78 28.06 -8.50
C ASP A 475 18.88 29.07 -8.14
N ALA A 476 19.84 28.65 -7.31
CA ALA A 476 21.08 29.33 -6.98
C ALA A 476 22.14 28.28 -6.62
N TRP A 477 23.42 28.65 -6.65
CA TRP A 477 24.52 27.78 -6.23
C TRP A 477 25.75 28.60 -5.83
N THR A 478 26.63 27.99 -5.04
CA THR A 478 27.84 28.60 -4.47
C THR A 478 28.96 27.57 -4.37
N ASP A 479 30.21 28.03 -4.36
CA ASP A 479 31.37 27.22 -3.97
C ASP A 479 31.61 27.24 -2.44
N GLY A 480 30.73 27.90 -1.69
CA GLY A 480 30.80 28.07 -0.23
C GLY A 480 31.79 29.14 0.24
N GLU A 481 32.64 29.67 -0.65
CA GLU A 481 33.76 30.52 -0.26
C GLU A 481 33.85 31.85 -1.03
N THR A 482 33.54 31.85 -2.33
CA THR A 482 33.92 32.97 -3.22
C THR A 482 32.75 33.59 -3.97
N TYR A 483 31.72 32.85 -4.37
CA TYR A 483 30.61 33.39 -5.16
C TYR A 483 29.25 32.81 -4.79
N ILE A 484 28.19 33.56 -5.06
CA ILE A 484 26.82 33.02 -5.12
C ILE A 484 26.25 33.37 -6.49
N ALA A 485 25.86 32.36 -7.25
CA ALA A 485 25.24 32.49 -8.56
C ALA A 485 23.72 32.31 -8.43
N TYR A 486 22.97 33.19 -9.07
CA TYR A 486 21.51 33.08 -9.14
C TYR A 486 21.08 32.76 -10.57
N ASN A 487 20.12 31.86 -10.70
CA ASN A 487 19.58 31.50 -12.00
C ASN A 487 18.84 32.69 -12.64
N ILE A 488 19.24 33.02 -13.88
CA ILE A 488 18.74 34.16 -14.64
C ILE A 488 17.22 34.15 -14.81
N ASP A 489 16.59 32.98 -14.85
CA ASP A 489 15.14 32.85 -15.00
C ASP A 489 14.36 33.33 -13.77
N ILE A 490 14.94 33.22 -12.57
CA ILE A 490 14.38 33.83 -11.36
C ILE A 490 14.54 35.35 -11.44
N VAL A 491 15.73 35.82 -11.83
CA VAL A 491 16.04 37.25 -11.88
C VAL A 491 15.18 37.99 -12.91
N ARG A 492 14.84 37.36 -14.03
CA ARG A 492 13.89 37.89 -15.04
C ARG A 492 12.52 38.21 -14.47
N GLN A 493 12.10 37.55 -13.38
CA GLN A 493 10.82 37.80 -12.72
C GLN A 493 10.80 39.12 -11.93
N LEU A 494 11.95 39.78 -11.75
CA LEU A 494 12.00 41.12 -11.17
C LEU A 494 11.16 42.13 -11.97
N LYS A 495 10.96 41.88 -13.27
CA LYS A 495 10.12 42.71 -14.13
C LYS A 495 8.63 42.61 -13.81
N THR A 496 8.15 41.42 -13.45
CA THR A 496 6.72 41.12 -13.25
C THR A 496 6.32 41.25 -11.79
N ASP A 497 7.12 40.72 -10.86
CA ASP A 497 6.85 40.80 -9.43
C ASP A 497 8.10 41.05 -8.59
N ALA A 498 8.68 42.24 -8.77
CA ALA A 498 9.96 42.61 -8.17
C ALA A 498 10.09 42.32 -6.67
N LEU A 499 9.06 42.59 -5.85
CA LEU A 499 9.15 42.41 -4.39
C LEU A 499 9.19 40.93 -4.00
N MET A 500 8.30 40.12 -4.59
CA MET A 500 8.26 38.68 -4.35
C MET A 500 9.56 38.03 -4.81
N THR A 501 10.04 38.38 -6.01
CA THR A 501 11.29 37.88 -6.55
C THR A 501 12.50 38.31 -5.72
N ALA A 502 12.57 39.57 -5.28
CA ALA A 502 13.65 40.02 -4.40
C ALA A 502 13.64 39.26 -3.07
N SER A 503 12.46 39.06 -2.45
CA SER A 503 12.33 38.25 -1.23
C SER A 503 12.82 36.82 -1.45
N ARG A 504 12.47 36.18 -2.58
CA ARG A 504 12.94 34.85 -2.95
C ARG A 504 14.47 34.82 -3.08
N LEU A 505 15.07 35.82 -3.72
CA LEU A 505 16.53 35.92 -3.88
C LEU A 505 17.24 36.10 -2.52
N PHE A 506 16.66 36.85 -1.58
CA PHE A 506 17.19 36.91 -0.21
C PHE A 506 17.13 35.56 0.49
N SER A 507 16.03 34.82 0.39
CA SER A 507 15.93 33.47 0.97
C SER A 507 16.87 32.47 0.30
N LEU A 508 17.09 32.57 -1.02
CA LEU A 508 18.13 31.79 -1.69
C LEU A 508 19.53 32.16 -1.17
N THR A 509 19.77 33.44 -0.84
CA THR A 509 21.05 33.85 -0.22
C THR A 509 21.26 33.13 1.12
N GLU A 510 20.23 33.07 1.96
CA GLU A 510 20.28 32.36 3.25
C GLU A 510 20.53 30.87 3.05
N HIS A 511 19.93 30.27 2.01
CA HIS A 511 20.15 28.88 1.62
C HIS A 511 21.60 28.63 1.20
N GLU A 512 22.12 29.42 0.26
CA GLU A 512 23.49 29.25 -0.24
C GLU A 512 24.53 29.49 0.85
N VAL A 513 24.30 30.44 1.76
CA VAL A 513 25.22 30.68 2.90
C VAL A 513 25.17 29.57 3.95
N ALA A 514 24.06 28.81 4.04
CA ALA A 514 23.94 27.70 4.98
C ALA A 514 24.74 26.44 4.56
N HIS A 515 25.22 26.38 3.31
CA HIS A 515 26.11 25.33 2.82
C HIS A 515 27.53 25.51 3.36
N GLU A 516 28.14 24.40 3.77
CA GLU A 516 29.56 24.34 4.15
C GLU A 516 30.34 23.69 3.00
N GLY A 517 30.64 24.47 1.96
CA GLY A 517 31.33 24.02 0.75
C GLY A 517 30.52 24.23 -0.53
N ASP A 518 30.87 23.50 -1.60
CA ASP A 518 30.18 23.59 -2.89
C ASP A 518 28.74 23.05 -2.78
N SER A 519 27.76 23.93 -3.01
CA SER A 519 26.34 23.59 -2.90
C SER A 519 25.87 22.61 -3.96
N MET A 520 26.61 22.44 -5.06
CA MET A 520 26.28 21.50 -6.13
C MET A 520 26.65 20.05 -5.77
N ASP A 521 27.63 19.87 -4.89
CA ASP A 521 28.14 18.56 -4.46
C ASP A 521 27.64 18.17 -3.04
N CYS A 522 26.85 19.02 -2.38
CA CYS A 522 26.40 18.85 -0.99
C CYS A 522 24.88 18.63 -0.87
N GLY A 523 24.47 17.67 -0.04
CA GLY A 523 23.06 17.41 0.28
C GLY A 523 22.51 18.25 1.44
N HIS A 524 21.19 18.15 1.68
CA HIS A 524 20.52 18.82 2.82
C HIS A 524 20.32 17.84 3.98
N ASP A 525 21.31 17.78 4.87
CA ASP A 525 21.20 17.02 6.12
C ASP A 525 20.56 17.84 7.25
N GLU A 526 20.40 17.24 8.43
CA GLU A 526 19.81 17.91 9.59
C GLU A 526 20.62 19.15 10.02
N ALA A 527 21.95 19.08 9.93
CA ALA A 527 22.83 20.20 10.26
C ALA A 527 22.64 21.38 9.30
N PHE A 528 22.50 21.12 8.00
CA PHE A 528 22.13 22.13 7.01
C PHE A 528 20.79 22.78 7.34
N TYR A 529 19.75 21.98 7.60
CA TYR A 529 18.43 22.53 7.91
C TYR A 529 18.43 23.38 9.17
N GLN A 530 19.21 22.99 10.20
CA GLN A 530 19.38 23.77 11.41
C GLN A 530 20.08 25.11 11.12
N ARG A 531 21.20 25.12 10.39
CA ARG A 531 21.90 26.36 9.98
C ARG A 531 21.00 27.28 9.17
N PHE A 532 20.31 26.73 8.17
CA PHE A 532 19.39 27.50 7.32
C PHE A 532 18.24 28.10 8.13
N HIS A 533 17.67 27.33 9.06
CA HIS A 533 16.63 27.80 9.98
C HIS A 533 17.12 28.94 10.85
N ASP A 534 18.32 28.80 11.44
CA ASP A 534 18.89 29.77 12.36
C ASP A 534 19.23 31.08 11.63
N ILE A 535 19.90 31.00 10.48
CA ILE A 535 20.15 32.16 9.59
C ILE A 535 18.83 32.84 9.23
N SER A 536 17.83 32.08 8.76
CA SER A 536 16.54 32.64 8.31
C SER A 536 15.78 33.36 9.43
N THR A 537 15.95 32.91 10.67
CA THR A 537 15.27 33.45 11.85
C THR A 537 16.02 34.66 12.41
N GLU A 538 17.33 34.53 12.63
CA GLU A 538 18.17 35.57 13.21
C GLU A 538 18.35 36.76 12.26
N MET A 539 18.48 36.50 10.96
CA MET A 539 18.71 37.54 9.94
C MET A 539 17.42 38.15 9.40
N ALA A 540 16.24 37.71 9.84
CA ALA A 540 14.95 38.25 9.37
C ALA A 540 14.83 39.80 9.45
N PRO A 541 15.30 40.48 10.52
CA PRO A 541 15.28 41.95 10.56
C PRO A 541 16.20 42.60 9.51
N GLU A 542 17.39 42.03 9.31
CA GLU A 542 18.34 42.53 8.31
C GLU A 542 17.87 42.24 6.89
N ARG A 543 17.22 41.09 6.64
CA ARG A 543 16.54 40.80 5.37
C ARG A 543 15.55 41.90 5.02
N GLN A 544 14.68 42.25 5.97
CA GLN A 544 13.70 43.31 5.78
C GLN A 544 14.36 44.67 5.51
N ARG A 545 15.46 44.98 6.22
CA ARG A 545 16.25 46.20 6.02
C ARG A 545 16.86 46.27 4.61
N TYR A 546 17.51 45.20 4.14
CA TYR A 546 18.12 45.16 2.80
C TYR A 546 17.08 45.13 1.68
N MET A 547 15.92 44.51 1.88
CA MET A 547 14.78 44.65 0.97
C MET A 547 14.33 46.11 0.84
N HIS A 548 14.26 46.84 1.95
CA HIS A 548 13.93 48.26 1.93
C HIS A 548 15.02 49.10 1.24
N ILE A 549 16.31 48.87 1.54
CA ILE A 549 17.44 49.54 0.88
C ILE A 549 17.41 49.28 -0.64
N TRP A 550 17.11 48.05 -1.06
CA TRP A 550 16.97 47.71 -2.47
C TRP A 550 15.85 48.51 -3.14
N LEU A 551 14.65 48.56 -2.54
CA LEU A 551 13.53 49.36 -3.07
C LEU A 551 13.90 50.84 -3.22
N MET A 552 14.60 51.40 -2.22
CA MET A 552 15.10 52.77 -2.25
C MET A 552 16.11 52.97 -3.40
N LYS A 553 17.13 52.12 -3.50
CA LYS A 553 18.13 52.16 -4.59
C LYS A 553 17.49 52.07 -5.97
N TYR A 554 16.57 51.12 -6.15
CA TYR A 554 15.91 50.90 -7.42
C TYR A 554 15.03 52.09 -7.81
N THR A 555 14.17 52.58 -6.91
CA THR A 555 13.29 53.73 -7.19
C THR A 555 14.07 55.03 -7.42
N THR A 556 15.12 55.31 -6.63
CA THR A 556 16.01 56.46 -6.86
C THR A 556 16.73 56.37 -8.20
N SER A 557 17.13 55.16 -8.62
CA SER A 557 17.71 54.95 -9.95
C SER A 557 16.71 55.21 -11.09
N LEU A 558 15.42 54.95 -10.89
CA LEU A 558 14.38 55.28 -11.88
C LEU A 558 14.11 56.79 -11.94
N GLU A 559 14.10 57.46 -10.78
CA GLU A 559 13.94 58.92 -10.66
C GLU A 559 15.10 59.68 -11.35
N GLY A 560 16.34 59.19 -11.23
CA GLY A 560 17.50 59.74 -11.90
C GLY A 560 17.44 59.70 -13.44
N GLU A 561 16.57 58.86 -14.02
CA GLU A 561 16.29 58.81 -15.46
C GLU A 561 15.05 59.59 -15.89
N GLY A 562 14.45 60.35 -14.97
CA GLY A 562 13.26 61.15 -15.24
C GLY A 562 11.95 60.35 -15.24
N LYS A 563 11.94 59.09 -14.78
CA LYS A 563 10.67 58.37 -14.55
C LYS A 563 9.93 59.00 -13.36
N ARG A 564 8.62 59.23 -13.51
CA ARG A 564 7.77 59.78 -12.45
C ARG A 564 7.59 58.74 -11.33
N ALA A 565 7.49 59.23 -10.09
CA ALA A 565 7.26 58.40 -8.91
C ALA A 565 5.82 57.82 -8.88
N SER A 566 5.56 56.82 -9.71
CA SER A 566 4.24 56.21 -9.89
C SER A 566 4.34 54.73 -10.22
N GLY A 567 3.60 53.87 -9.50
CA GLY A 567 3.54 52.42 -9.75
C GLY A 567 3.66 51.60 -8.46
N LYS A 568 3.62 50.26 -8.60
CA LYS A 568 3.65 49.30 -7.47
C LYS A 568 4.88 49.52 -6.57
N HIS A 569 6.07 49.68 -7.14
CA HIS A 569 7.32 49.83 -6.38
C HIS A 569 7.38 51.09 -5.50
N TRP A 570 6.91 52.24 -6.01
CA TRP A 570 6.83 53.47 -5.20
C TRP A 570 5.76 53.38 -4.12
N ARG A 571 4.62 52.72 -4.40
CA ARG A 571 3.59 52.47 -3.39
C ARG A 571 4.13 51.62 -2.23
N GLU A 572 4.86 50.55 -2.51
CA GLU A 572 5.46 49.68 -1.48
C GLU A 572 6.51 50.42 -0.64
N ARG A 573 7.39 51.21 -1.30
CA ARG A 573 8.33 52.09 -0.61
C ARG A 573 7.61 53.04 0.36
N TRP A 574 6.58 53.73 -0.13
CA TRP A 574 5.80 54.68 0.67
C TRP A 574 5.05 54.02 1.83
N LEU A 575 4.50 52.81 1.63
CA LEU A 575 3.84 52.04 2.70
C LEU A 575 4.84 51.68 3.80
N THR A 576 6.05 51.28 3.44
CA THR A 576 7.13 50.96 4.40
C THR A 576 7.55 52.19 5.19
N GLU A 577 7.83 53.31 4.50
CA GLU A 577 8.18 54.60 5.14
C GLU A 577 7.05 55.09 6.07
N ARG A 578 5.79 54.97 5.64
CA ARG A 578 4.61 55.36 6.44
C ARG A 578 4.45 54.48 7.68
N ALA A 579 4.67 53.17 7.56
CA ALA A 579 4.62 52.24 8.69
C ALA A 579 5.72 52.55 9.72
N SER A 580 6.96 52.81 9.28
CA SER A 580 8.06 53.24 10.13
C SER A 580 7.74 54.56 10.85
N THR A 581 7.28 55.57 10.11
CA THR A 581 6.89 56.88 10.67
C THR A 581 5.75 56.74 11.69
N GLY A 582 4.77 55.86 11.42
CA GLY A 582 3.64 55.61 12.31
C GLY A 582 4.05 54.95 13.63
N ARG A 583 5.02 54.02 13.60
CA ARG A 583 5.59 53.39 14.80
C ARG A 583 6.42 54.38 15.62
N GLN A 584 7.28 55.14 14.96
CA GLN A 584 8.12 56.17 15.60
C GLN A 584 7.26 57.23 16.32
N LYS A 585 6.16 57.67 15.71
CA LYS A 585 5.19 58.59 16.34
C LYS A 585 4.52 58.02 17.61
N LYS A 586 4.53 56.69 17.78
CA LYS A 586 4.01 56.00 18.97
C LYS A 586 5.11 55.59 19.96
N GLY A 587 6.33 56.09 19.80
CA GLY A 587 7.47 55.74 20.65
C GLY A 587 8.03 54.33 20.44
N LEU A 588 7.61 53.65 19.37
CA LEU A 588 8.13 52.33 18.99
C LEU A 588 9.25 52.48 17.97
N PRO A 589 10.22 51.55 17.92
CA PRO A 589 11.19 51.49 16.83
C PRO A 589 10.49 51.44 15.46
N GLY A 590 11.12 52.06 14.45
CA GLY A 590 10.69 51.97 13.05
C GLY A 590 10.62 50.52 12.56
N VAL A 591 9.97 50.30 11.41
CA VAL A 591 9.95 48.96 10.80
C VAL A 591 11.35 48.54 10.35
N THR A 592 12.19 49.51 9.98
CA THR A 592 13.59 49.34 9.62
C THR A 592 14.45 50.37 10.37
N ASP A 593 15.70 50.04 10.67
CA ASP A 593 16.68 51.00 11.19
C ASP A 593 17.20 51.91 10.06
N ASP A 594 16.94 53.21 10.18
CA ASP A 594 17.32 54.24 9.21
C ASP A 594 18.82 54.62 9.30
N THR A 595 19.53 54.13 10.32
CA THR A 595 20.93 54.46 10.56
C THR A 595 21.80 54.06 9.35
N GLY A 596 22.50 55.05 8.77
CA GLY A 596 23.38 54.93 7.59
C GLY A 596 22.72 54.45 6.29
N MET A 597 21.38 54.40 6.24
CA MET A 597 20.61 54.02 5.04
C MET A 597 20.90 54.93 3.85
N ALA A 598 21.00 56.25 4.04
CA ALA A 598 21.31 57.19 2.96
C ALA A 598 22.69 56.93 2.29
N LYS A 599 23.68 56.49 3.08
CA LYS A 599 24.99 56.08 2.55
C LYS A 599 24.89 54.74 1.81
N ALA A 600 24.16 53.78 2.36
CA ALA A 600 23.91 52.50 1.70
C ALA A 600 23.24 52.73 0.33
N VAL A 601 22.18 53.55 0.26
CA VAL A 601 21.45 53.86 -0.99
C VAL A 601 22.34 54.54 -2.03
N SER A 602 23.22 55.47 -1.64
CA SER A 602 24.14 56.15 -2.56
C SER A 602 25.43 55.38 -2.88
N ALA A 603 25.70 54.25 -2.20
CA ALA A 603 26.92 53.46 -2.43
C ALA A 603 26.99 52.93 -3.87
N PRO A 604 28.16 53.05 -4.53
CA PRO A 604 28.36 52.53 -5.88
C PRO A 604 28.30 51.00 -5.89
N VAL A 605 27.72 50.45 -6.95
CA VAL A 605 27.70 49.01 -7.22
C VAL A 605 28.92 48.67 -8.07
N GLU A 606 29.66 47.63 -7.67
CA GLU A 606 30.85 47.19 -8.41
C GLU A 606 30.42 46.62 -9.78
N PRO A 607 31.14 46.94 -10.88
CA PRO A 607 30.79 46.44 -12.21
C PRO A 607 30.90 44.91 -12.29
N GLU A 608 30.24 44.33 -13.29
CA GLU A 608 30.39 42.90 -13.62
C GLU A 608 31.86 42.57 -13.95
N ASP A 609 32.37 41.48 -13.39
CA ASP A 609 33.73 41.00 -13.63
C ASP A 609 33.72 39.88 -14.69
N GLU A 610 33.86 40.26 -15.96
CA GLU A 610 33.87 39.31 -17.08
C GLU A 610 35.01 38.28 -16.98
N ARG A 611 36.14 38.62 -16.33
CA ARG A 611 37.26 37.68 -16.14
C ARG A 611 36.91 36.61 -15.12
N LEU A 612 36.22 36.99 -14.04
CA LEU A 612 35.69 36.05 -13.06
C LEU A 612 34.68 35.10 -13.70
N LEU A 613 33.72 35.62 -14.48
CA LEU A 613 32.72 34.77 -15.15
C LEU A 613 33.37 33.74 -16.08
N ASN A 614 34.36 34.15 -16.88
CA ASN A 614 35.09 33.24 -17.76
C ASN A 614 35.87 32.19 -16.98
N ARG A 615 36.52 32.56 -15.87
CA ARG A 615 37.22 31.62 -14.99
C ARG A 615 36.27 30.60 -14.36
N LEU A 616 35.12 31.05 -13.85
CA LEU A 616 34.11 30.18 -13.24
C LEU A 616 33.52 29.22 -14.28
N ASN A 617 33.25 29.69 -15.50
CA ASN A 617 32.81 28.83 -16.59
C ASN A 617 33.85 27.77 -16.98
N LEU A 618 35.15 28.11 -16.96
CA LEU A 618 36.22 27.13 -17.19
C LEU A 618 36.31 26.08 -16.08
N LEU A 619 36.04 26.46 -14.83
CA LEU A 619 36.01 25.54 -13.69
C LEU A 619 34.80 24.60 -13.81
N LEU A 620 33.61 25.13 -14.09
CA LEU A 620 32.38 24.35 -14.27
C LEU A 620 32.43 23.39 -15.46
N ALA A 621 33.14 23.74 -16.54
CA ALA A 621 33.29 22.86 -17.71
C ALA A 621 34.28 21.70 -17.50
N GLY A 622 35.07 21.72 -16.41
CA GLY A 622 36.19 20.80 -16.23
C GLY A 622 37.33 21.05 -17.22
N ALA A 623 38.54 20.56 -16.91
CA ALA A 623 39.70 20.69 -17.79
C ALA A 623 39.54 19.83 -19.06
N GLY A 624 38.81 20.33 -20.06
CA GLY A 624 38.84 19.82 -21.44
C GLY A 624 37.51 19.38 -22.07
N HIS A 625 36.35 19.52 -21.42
CA HIS A 625 35.08 19.13 -22.05
C HIS A 625 34.44 20.30 -22.82
N ALA A 626 34.33 20.14 -24.14
CA ALA A 626 33.49 21.00 -24.97
C ALA A 626 32.03 20.89 -24.49
N GLN A 627 31.30 22.02 -24.48
CA GLN A 627 29.87 22.03 -24.14
C GLN A 627 29.11 21.06 -25.05
N VAL A 628 28.50 20.04 -24.46
CA VAL A 628 27.60 19.11 -25.17
C VAL A 628 26.45 19.94 -25.76
N PRO A 629 26.14 19.86 -27.07
CA PRO A 629 25.04 20.60 -27.68
C PRO A 629 23.68 20.21 -27.11
N ASP A 630 22.67 21.08 -27.26
CA ASP A 630 21.32 20.77 -26.75
C ASP A 630 20.76 19.54 -27.45
N PRO A 631 20.14 18.60 -26.70
CA PRO A 631 19.36 17.55 -27.30
C PRO A 631 18.31 18.17 -28.23
N ASP A 632 18.12 17.57 -29.41
CA ASP A 632 16.95 17.88 -30.22
C ASP A 632 15.72 17.29 -29.53
N TRP A 633 15.12 18.08 -28.64
CA TRP A 633 13.97 17.66 -27.86
C TRP A 633 12.80 17.20 -28.73
N THR A 634 12.66 17.75 -29.94
CA THR A 634 11.62 17.31 -30.89
C THR A 634 11.84 15.86 -31.28
N ALA A 635 13.07 15.49 -31.61
CA ALA A 635 13.43 14.12 -31.97
C ALA A 635 13.35 13.17 -30.77
N VAL A 636 13.88 13.57 -29.62
CA VAL A 636 13.87 12.77 -28.37
C VAL A 636 12.43 12.47 -27.93
N ILE A 637 11.53 13.46 -28.01
CA ILE A 637 10.13 13.26 -27.64
C ILE A 637 9.44 12.33 -28.64
N ALA A 638 9.67 12.50 -29.95
CA ALA A 638 9.10 11.61 -30.96
C ALA A 638 9.55 10.15 -30.74
N GLU A 639 10.82 9.95 -30.34
CA GLU A 639 11.33 8.64 -29.94
C GLU A 639 10.64 8.12 -28.69
N GLY A 640 10.51 8.92 -27.63
CA GLY A 640 9.84 8.52 -26.39
C GLY A 640 8.35 8.22 -26.56
N LEU A 641 7.65 8.92 -27.46
CA LEU A 641 6.27 8.62 -27.84
C LEU A 641 6.18 7.27 -28.55
N LYS A 642 7.07 7.02 -29.51
CA LYS A 642 7.13 5.75 -30.25
C LYS A 642 7.43 4.58 -29.33
N GLU A 643 8.34 4.76 -28.37
CA GLU A 643 8.67 3.74 -27.38
C GLU A 643 7.49 3.44 -26.45
N SER A 644 6.77 4.46 -25.98
CA SER A 644 5.56 4.23 -25.17
C SER A 644 4.45 3.54 -25.98
N GLN A 645 4.23 3.93 -27.25
CA GLN A 645 3.28 3.26 -28.14
C GLN A 645 3.64 1.79 -28.37
N ARG A 646 4.93 1.47 -28.51
CA ARG A 646 5.41 0.09 -28.64
C ARG A 646 5.05 -0.72 -27.38
N ARG A 647 5.34 -0.20 -26.19
CA ARG A 647 5.01 -0.87 -24.91
C ARG A 647 3.51 -1.05 -24.71
N GLN A 648 2.71 -0.06 -25.06
CA GLN A 648 1.25 -0.18 -25.03
C GLN A 648 0.73 -1.27 -25.97
N ALA A 649 1.29 -1.37 -27.18
CA ALA A 649 0.91 -2.39 -28.14
C ALA A 649 1.31 -3.81 -27.68
N GLU A 650 2.51 -3.96 -27.13
CA GLU A 650 3.00 -5.22 -26.54
C GLU A 650 2.10 -5.67 -25.40
N ARG A 651 1.78 -4.78 -24.47
CA ARG A 651 0.88 -5.07 -23.36
C ARG A 651 -0.54 -5.42 -23.80
N ALA A 652 -1.08 -4.69 -24.78
CA ALA A 652 -2.40 -5.00 -25.32
C ALA A 652 -2.44 -6.38 -26.00
N GLU A 653 -1.32 -6.81 -26.59
CA GLU A 653 -1.17 -8.15 -27.13
C GLU A 653 -1.08 -9.22 -26.03
N GLU A 654 -0.28 -8.99 -24.99
CA GLU A 654 -0.21 -9.88 -23.81
C GLU A 654 -1.59 -10.06 -23.15
N MET A 655 -2.35 -8.98 -22.99
CA MET A 655 -3.71 -9.06 -22.44
C MET A 655 -4.68 -9.82 -23.34
N ARG A 656 -4.55 -9.69 -24.67
CA ARG A 656 -5.34 -10.48 -25.62
C ARG A 656 -5.00 -11.96 -25.53
N GLN A 657 -3.72 -12.30 -25.54
CA GLN A 657 -3.25 -13.68 -25.39
C GLN A 657 -3.73 -14.29 -24.08
N MET A 658 -3.60 -13.58 -22.97
CA MET A 658 -4.11 -14.05 -21.68
C MET A 658 -5.63 -14.25 -21.68
N ALA A 659 -6.39 -13.36 -22.33
CA ALA A 659 -7.84 -13.52 -22.46
C ALA A 659 -8.22 -14.72 -23.33
N ASP A 660 -7.50 -14.93 -24.43
CA ASP A 660 -7.69 -16.08 -25.32
C ASP A 660 -7.30 -17.39 -24.61
N ASP A 661 -6.21 -17.41 -23.85
CA ASP A 661 -5.79 -18.56 -23.04
C ASP A 661 -6.81 -18.88 -21.95
N ILE A 662 -7.34 -17.87 -21.26
CA ILE A 662 -8.42 -18.04 -20.29
C ILE A 662 -9.68 -18.59 -20.97
N ALA A 663 -10.05 -18.03 -22.13
CA ALA A 663 -11.21 -18.49 -22.88
C ALA A 663 -11.04 -19.93 -23.40
N ALA A 664 -9.84 -20.29 -23.86
CA ALA A 664 -9.49 -21.64 -24.27
C ALA A 664 -9.54 -22.60 -23.08
N TRP A 665 -8.99 -22.23 -21.92
CA TRP A 665 -9.07 -23.01 -20.69
C TRP A 665 -10.53 -23.22 -20.26
N TYR A 666 -11.36 -22.18 -20.27
CA TYR A 666 -12.80 -22.31 -19.99
C TYR A 666 -13.51 -23.20 -21.01
N ALA A 667 -13.11 -23.16 -22.29
CA ALA A 667 -13.70 -23.98 -23.34
C ALA A 667 -13.28 -25.46 -23.25
N GLU A 668 -12.03 -25.75 -22.87
CA GLU A 668 -11.52 -27.11 -22.66
C GLU A 668 -12.12 -27.76 -21.40
N GLU A 669 -12.42 -26.99 -20.36
CA GLU A 669 -12.95 -27.52 -19.09
C GLU A 669 -14.49 -27.62 -19.06
N HIS A 670 -15.22 -27.07 -20.04
CA HIS A 670 -16.70 -27.00 -20.05
C HIS A 670 -17.38 -27.57 -21.31
N THR A 671 -16.80 -28.58 -21.97
CA THR A 671 -17.55 -29.37 -22.96
C THR A 671 -18.48 -30.37 -22.28
N ASP A 672 -19.59 -29.88 -21.69
CA ASP A 672 -20.68 -30.70 -21.09
C ASP A 672 -21.20 -31.79 -22.06
N ALA A 673 -21.00 -31.63 -23.37
CA ALA A 673 -21.45 -32.57 -24.39
C ALA A 673 -20.54 -33.81 -24.56
N ASP A 674 -19.24 -33.69 -24.29
CA ASP A 674 -18.29 -34.79 -24.53
C ASP A 674 -18.30 -35.83 -23.39
N GLU A 675 -18.63 -35.43 -22.15
CA GLU A 675 -18.73 -36.36 -21.02
C GLU A 675 -19.99 -37.24 -21.09
N GLU A 676 -21.15 -36.69 -21.49
CA GLU A 676 -22.39 -37.47 -21.62
C GLU A 676 -22.32 -38.47 -22.79
N ASP A 677 -21.83 -38.06 -23.96
CA ASP A 677 -21.71 -38.95 -25.13
C ASP A 677 -20.62 -40.02 -24.93
N SER A 678 -19.50 -39.68 -24.28
CA SER A 678 -18.43 -40.64 -23.95
C SER A 678 -18.91 -41.71 -22.96
N TYR A 679 -19.65 -41.30 -21.92
CA TYR A 679 -20.16 -42.24 -20.92
C TYR A 679 -21.21 -43.20 -21.49
N VAL A 680 -22.10 -42.71 -22.37
CA VAL A 680 -23.10 -43.54 -23.05
C VAL A 680 -22.43 -44.56 -23.99
N LEU A 681 -21.45 -44.12 -24.80
CA LEU A 681 -20.66 -45.02 -25.66
C LEU A 681 -19.92 -46.08 -24.84
N TRP A 682 -19.29 -45.68 -23.73
CA TRP A 682 -18.54 -46.58 -22.86
C TRP A 682 -19.43 -47.60 -22.14
N MET A 683 -20.63 -47.20 -21.73
CA MET A 683 -21.67 -48.09 -21.19
C MET A 683 -22.15 -49.13 -22.22
N GLU A 684 -22.35 -48.74 -23.48
CA GLU A 684 -22.76 -49.65 -24.55
C GLU A 684 -21.65 -50.63 -24.93
N GLU A 685 -20.41 -50.16 -25.07
CA GLU A 685 -19.25 -51.03 -25.33
C GLU A 685 -19.04 -52.04 -24.20
N THR A 686 -19.11 -51.59 -22.95
CA THR A 686 -18.94 -52.46 -21.79
C THR A 686 -20.05 -53.51 -21.71
N ARG A 687 -21.31 -53.12 -21.96
CA ARG A 687 -22.42 -54.06 -22.04
C ARG A 687 -22.20 -55.14 -23.10
N ASN A 688 -21.78 -54.73 -24.30
CA ASN A 688 -21.54 -55.66 -25.40
C ASN A 688 -20.40 -56.64 -25.07
N ARG A 689 -19.34 -56.16 -24.41
CA ARG A 689 -18.24 -57.01 -23.93
C ARG A 689 -18.73 -58.02 -22.88
N LEU A 690 -19.46 -57.56 -21.86
CA LEU A 690 -19.95 -58.40 -20.76
C LEU A 690 -20.93 -59.49 -21.23
N LEU A 691 -21.77 -59.21 -22.24
CA LEU A 691 -22.64 -60.22 -22.85
C LEU A 691 -21.86 -61.37 -23.51
N GLY A 692 -20.64 -61.13 -23.97
CA GLY A 692 -19.77 -62.15 -24.54
C GLY A 692 -18.92 -62.91 -23.52
N THR A 693 -18.62 -62.30 -22.36
CA THR A 693 -17.69 -62.85 -21.37
C THR A 693 -18.37 -63.46 -20.14
N LEU A 694 -19.57 -63.00 -19.77
CA LEU A 694 -20.28 -63.48 -18.59
C LEU A 694 -21.18 -64.69 -18.92
N PRO A 695 -21.00 -65.83 -18.22
CA PRO A 695 -21.77 -67.03 -18.51
C PRO A 695 -23.26 -66.83 -18.18
N GLY A 696 -24.12 -67.05 -19.18
CA GLY A 696 -25.58 -66.95 -19.05
C GLY A 696 -26.14 -65.53 -19.03
N ALA A 697 -25.31 -64.50 -19.28
CA ALA A 697 -25.78 -63.14 -19.43
C ALA A 697 -26.59 -62.97 -20.73
N THR A 698 -27.70 -62.24 -20.65
CA THR A 698 -28.55 -61.85 -21.78
C THR A 698 -28.84 -60.36 -21.67
N ALA A 699 -29.22 -59.73 -22.79
CA ALA A 699 -29.58 -58.31 -22.78
C ALA A 699 -30.72 -57.97 -21.80
N GLU A 700 -31.55 -58.96 -21.45
CA GLU A 700 -32.67 -58.81 -20.53
C GLU A 700 -32.25 -58.89 -19.05
N ASN A 701 -31.20 -59.65 -18.71
CA ASN A 701 -30.76 -59.83 -17.33
C ASN A 701 -29.56 -58.94 -16.95
N LEU A 702 -28.86 -58.37 -17.92
CA LEU A 702 -27.77 -57.42 -17.74
C LEU A 702 -28.30 -55.98 -17.85
N THR A 703 -28.91 -55.49 -16.78
CA THR A 703 -29.50 -54.15 -16.71
C THR A 703 -28.43 -53.05 -16.63
N ASP A 704 -28.80 -51.81 -16.93
CA ASP A 704 -27.90 -50.64 -16.90
C ASP A 704 -27.23 -50.49 -15.54
N TYR A 705 -27.97 -50.73 -14.46
CA TYR A 705 -27.46 -50.72 -13.10
C TYR A 705 -26.38 -51.78 -12.88
N ILE A 706 -26.54 -52.98 -13.45
CA ILE A 706 -25.55 -54.05 -13.31
C ILE A 706 -24.31 -53.75 -14.18
N VAL A 707 -24.49 -53.22 -15.39
CA VAL A 707 -23.37 -52.78 -16.23
C VAL A 707 -22.57 -51.68 -15.53
N GLN A 708 -23.26 -50.70 -14.95
CA GLN A 708 -22.64 -49.63 -14.17
C GLN A 708 -21.92 -50.17 -12.93
N PHE A 709 -22.52 -51.11 -12.20
CA PHE A 709 -21.87 -51.78 -11.08
C PHE A 709 -20.58 -52.49 -11.54
N MET A 710 -20.62 -53.25 -12.64
CA MET A 710 -19.41 -53.91 -13.17
C MET A 710 -18.34 -52.89 -13.57
N MET A 711 -18.74 -51.76 -14.19
CA MET A 711 -17.80 -50.72 -14.62
C MET A 711 -17.07 -50.05 -13.45
N HIS A 712 -17.73 -49.89 -12.31
CA HIS A 712 -17.17 -49.15 -11.18
C HIS A 712 -16.59 -50.04 -10.09
N GLU A 713 -17.12 -51.26 -9.91
CA GLU A 713 -16.81 -52.12 -8.76
C GLU A 713 -15.95 -53.34 -9.09
N THR A 714 -15.57 -53.52 -10.35
CA THR A 714 -14.67 -54.58 -10.81
C THR A 714 -13.60 -54.03 -11.74
N TYR A 715 -12.38 -54.55 -11.65
CA TYR A 715 -11.22 -54.06 -12.43
C TYR A 715 -10.57 -55.14 -13.31
N SER A 716 -11.07 -56.37 -13.24
CA SER A 716 -10.59 -57.50 -14.06
C SER A 716 -11.73 -58.38 -14.53
N ALA A 717 -11.49 -59.13 -15.61
CA ALA A 717 -12.48 -60.08 -16.13
C ALA A 717 -12.80 -61.22 -15.14
N GLU A 718 -11.85 -61.60 -14.28
CA GLU A 718 -12.11 -62.57 -13.21
C GLU A 718 -13.05 -62.01 -12.14
N GLU A 719 -12.85 -60.74 -11.74
CA GLU A 719 -13.74 -60.06 -10.80
C GLU A 719 -15.15 -59.85 -11.37
N GLU A 720 -15.27 -59.50 -12.65
CA GLU A 720 -16.57 -59.39 -13.33
C GLU A 720 -17.34 -60.70 -13.29
N GLN A 721 -16.66 -61.83 -13.56
CA GLN A 721 -17.27 -63.16 -13.50
C GLN A 721 -17.66 -63.56 -12.08
N GLU A 722 -16.83 -63.22 -11.10
CA GLU A 722 -17.10 -63.50 -9.69
C GLU A 722 -18.27 -62.66 -9.16
N ALA A 723 -18.26 -61.34 -9.43
CA ALA A 723 -19.34 -60.43 -9.13
C ALA A 723 -20.66 -60.88 -9.78
N TRP A 724 -20.59 -61.39 -11.02
CA TRP A 724 -21.73 -61.95 -11.75
C TRP A 724 -22.27 -63.22 -11.09
N ARG A 725 -21.37 -64.14 -10.72
CA ARG A 725 -21.73 -65.39 -10.04
C ARG A 725 -22.38 -65.13 -8.68
N LEU A 726 -21.85 -64.17 -7.93
CA LEU A 726 -22.32 -63.84 -6.58
C LEU A 726 -23.47 -62.83 -6.55
N ARG A 727 -23.84 -62.25 -7.70
CA ARG A 727 -24.83 -61.17 -7.79
C ARG A 727 -24.48 -60.00 -6.88
N ALA A 728 -23.23 -59.57 -6.92
CA ALA A 728 -22.66 -58.59 -5.99
C ALA A 728 -23.43 -57.25 -5.95
N TRP A 729 -24.09 -56.85 -7.03
CA TRP A 729 -24.93 -55.64 -7.09
C TRP A 729 -26.20 -55.70 -6.21
N GLU A 730 -26.61 -56.88 -5.74
CA GLU A 730 -27.72 -57.03 -4.78
C GLU A 730 -27.28 -56.68 -3.34
N ASN A 731 -25.97 -56.71 -3.05
CA ASN A 731 -25.40 -56.31 -1.75
C ASN A 731 -23.99 -55.69 -1.90
N PRO A 732 -23.88 -54.46 -2.44
CA PRO A 732 -22.59 -53.82 -2.78
C PRO A 732 -21.62 -53.70 -1.61
N GLY A 733 -22.11 -53.37 -0.41
CA GLY A 733 -21.25 -53.16 0.77
C GLY A 733 -20.55 -54.43 1.25
N ALA A 734 -21.11 -55.62 0.98
CA ALA A 734 -20.44 -56.88 1.27
C ALA A 734 -19.33 -57.21 0.26
N TRP A 735 -19.53 -56.83 -1.01
CA TRP A 735 -18.55 -56.98 -2.08
C TRP A 735 -17.33 -56.06 -1.86
N GLU A 736 -17.58 -54.79 -1.56
CA GLU A 736 -16.53 -53.79 -1.32
C GLU A 736 -15.65 -54.14 -0.10
N GLY A 737 -16.27 -54.62 0.99
CA GLY A 737 -15.55 -55.08 2.18
C GLY A 737 -14.68 -56.33 1.94
N GLN A 738 -15.06 -57.20 0.99
CA GLN A 738 -14.30 -58.39 0.64
C GLN A 738 -13.16 -58.06 -0.35
N ARG A 739 -13.38 -57.11 -1.26
CA ARG A 739 -12.36 -56.62 -2.21
C ARG A 739 -11.24 -55.87 -1.51
N THR A 740 -11.57 -54.96 -0.61
CA THR A 740 -10.58 -54.17 0.16
C THR A 740 -9.66 -55.04 1.02
N GLN A 741 -10.16 -56.17 1.53
CA GLN A 741 -9.32 -57.17 2.22
C GLN A 741 -8.36 -57.89 1.26
N ASN A 742 -8.82 -58.30 0.08
CA ASN A 742 -7.99 -58.96 -0.93
C ASN A 742 -6.95 -58.02 -1.56
N GLU A 743 -7.28 -56.73 -1.77
CA GLU A 743 -6.33 -55.71 -2.26
C GLU A 743 -5.23 -55.43 -1.24
N ALA A 744 -5.56 -55.36 0.06
CA ALA A 744 -4.57 -55.19 1.12
C ALA A 744 -3.57 -56.35 1.18
N GLU A 745 -4.00 -57.58 0.86
CA GLU A 745 -3.13 -58.76 0.78
C GLU A 745 -2.32 -58.84 -0.54
N ALA A 746 -2.87 -58.37 -1.66
CA ALA A 746 -2.21 -58.40 -2.97
C ALA A 746 -1.13 -57.32 -3.16
N VAL A 747 -1.25 -56.16 -2.51
CA VAL A 747 -0.31 -55.03 -2.63
C VAL A 747 1.10 -55.35 -2.10
N ILE A 748 1.24 -56.37 -1.24
CA ILE A 748 2.56 -56.82 -0.75
C ILE A 748 3.34 -57.58 -1.85
N ALA A 749 2.66 -58.22 -2.81
CA ALA A 749 3.30 -59.08 -3.82
C ALA A 749 3.87 -58.33 -5.04
N GLY A 750 3.55 -57.03 -5.21
CA GLY A 750 3.88 -56.23 -6.40
C GLY A 750 5.07 -55.27 -6.28
N MET A 751 5.87 -55.36 -5.22
CA MET A 751 7.07 -54.52 -5.06
C MET A 751 8.25 -55.04 -5.90
N PRO A 752 9.04 -54.15 -6.53
CA PRO A 752 10.28 -54.56 -7.19
C PRO A 752 11.19 -55.33 -6.23
N ALA A 753 11.78 -56.44 -6.66
CA ALA A 753 12.56 -57.32 -5.80
C ALA A 753 13.74 -56.61 -5.10
N ASP A 754 14.29 -55.59 -5.76
CA ASP A 754 15.43 -54.81 -5.27
C ASP A 754 15.04 -53.84 -4.13
N TRP A 755 13.75 -53.55 -3.96
CA TRP A 755 13.25 -52.72 -2.86
C TRP A 755 13.04 -53.51 -1.58
N LEU A 756 12.65 -54.78 -1.67
CA LEU A 756 12.28 -55.62 -0.53
C LEU A 756 13.29 -55.60 0.65
N PRO A 757 14.62 -55.54 0.44
CA PRO A 757 15.60 -55.43 1.52
C PRO A 757 15.61 -54.06 2.24
N LEU A 758 15.06 -53.03 1.61
CA LEU A 758 15.05 -51.63 2.08
C LEU A 758 13.71 -51.21 2.70
N VAL A 759 12.67 -52.05 2.56
CA VAL A 759 11.32 -51.83 3.10
C VAL A 759 11.26 -52.29 4.56
N LYS A 760 10.75 -51.43 5.46
CA LYS A 760 10.60 -51.77 6.88
C LYS A 760 9.29 -52.52 7.14
N GLU A 761 9.26 -53.32 8.20
CA GLU A 761 8.08 -54.09 8.59
C GLU A 761 6.86 -53.17 8.75
N GLY A 762 5.80 -53.43 7.98
CA GLY A 762 4.56 -52.63 7.97
C GLY A 762 4.50 -51.50 6.94
N GLU A 763 5.57 -51.23 6.18
CA GLU A 763 5.53 -50.23 5.10
C GLU A 763 4.88 -50.78 3.83
N THR A 764 3.93 -50.03 3.26
CA THR A 764 3.30 -50.34 1.98
C THR A 764 3.91 -49.51 0.85
N ARG A 765 3.73 -49.94 -0.41
CA ARG A 765 4.29 -49.24 -1.58
C ARG A 765 3.81 -47.79 -1.65
N TRP A 766 2.53 -47.56 -1.37
CA TRP A 766 1.95 -46.22 -1.30
C TRP A 766 2.60 -45.35 -0.21
N MET A 767 2.93 -45.91 0.95
CA MET A 767 3.65 -45.17 2.01
C MET A 767 5.04 -44.74 1.53
N ILE A 768 5.73 -45.59 0.78
CA ILE A 768 7.05 -45.28 0.22
C ILE A 768 6.94 -44.18 -0.85
N GLU A 769 5.99 -44.29 -1.78
CA GLU A 769 5.73 -43.28 -2.83
C GLU A 769 5.41 -41.90 -2.22
N ARG A 770 4.50 -41.87 -1.24
CA ARG A 770 4.16 -40.65 -0.51
C ARG A 770 5.36 -40.04 0.22
N ASN A 771 6.15 -40.86 0.91
CA ASN A 771 7.28 -40.38 1.69
C ASN A 771 8.44 -39.93 0.79
N ALA A 772 8.65 -40.58 -0.36
CA ALA A 772 9.61 -40.14 -1.36
C ALA A 772 9.25 -38.76 -1.91
N ALA A 773 7.99 -38.56 -2.30
CA ALA A 773 7.49 -37.27 -2.78
C ALA A 773 7.60 -36.18 -1.70
N ALA A 774 7.24 -36.49 -0.45
CA ALA A 774 7.35 -35.56 0.68
C ALA A 774 8.82 -35.18 0.99
N ALA A 775 9.75 -36.11 0.76
CA ALA A 775 11.18 -35.86 0.89
C ALA A 775 11.81 -35.23 -0.37
N GLY A 776 11.01 -34.92 -1.40
CA GLY A 776 11.45 -34.24 -2.63
C GLY A 776 12.14 -35.15 -3.65
N PHE A 777 12.01 -36.47 -3.52
CA PHE A 777 12.56 -37.42 -4.48
C PHE A 777 11.56 -37.68 -5.62
N LEU A 778 12.07 -37.70 -6.84
CA LEU A 778 11.31 -38.03 -8.05
C LEU A 778 11.16 -39.54 -8.28
N CYS A 779 11.99 -40.35 -7.60
CA CYS A 779 11.96 -41.81 -7.65
C CYS A 779 12.06 -42.39 -6.24
N GLU A 780 11.22 -43.37 -5.96
CA GLU A 780 11.10 -44.04 -4.67
C GLU A 780 12.34 -44.88 -4.32
N GLU A 781 13.03 -45.40 -5.33
CA GLU A 781 14.28 -46.16 -5.14
C GLU A 781 15.39 -45.26 -4.58
N ASP A 782 15.54 -44.04 -5.11
CA ASP A 782 16.51 -43.06 -4.62
C ASP A 782 16.20 -42.64 -3.19
N TYR A 783 14.91 -42.49 -2.85
CA TYR A 783 14.47 -42.22 -1.48
C TYR A 783 14.83 -43.36 -0.53
N LEU A 784 14.59 -44.63 -0.90
CA LEU A 784 14.92 -45.79 -0.08
C LEU A 784 16.44 -45.95 0.13
N LEU A 785 17.24 -45.69 -0.90
CA LEU A 785 18.71 -45.73 -0.82
C LEU A 785 19.27 -44.58 0.03
N TRP A 786 18.76 -43.36 -0.18
CA TRP A 786 19.12 -42.20 0.65
C TRP A 786 18.78 -42.44 2.12
N ARG A 787 17.60 -43.01 2.40
CA ARG A 787 17.18 -43.32 3.77
C ARG A 787 18.12 -44.31 4.45
N ARG A 788 18.54 -45.37 3.74
CA ARG A 788 19.53 -46.33 4.26
C ARG A 788 20.86 -45.65 4.59
N ASP A 789 21.38 -44.85 3.66
CA ASP A 789 22.71 -44.24 3.80
C ASP A 789 22.77 -43.15 4.90
N ASN A 790 21.63 -42.59 5.30
CA ASN A 790 21.53 -41.62 6.40
C ASN A 790 21.22 -42.25 7.76
N GLU A 791 20.72 -43.48 7.81
CA GLU A 791 20.53 -44.21 9.07
C GLU A 791 21.86 -44.75 9.63
N ASP A 792 22.84 -45.04 8.76
CA ASP A 792 24.19 -45.47 9.18
C ASP A 792 25.07 -44.34 9.78
N ASN A 793 24.65 -43.07 9.68
CA ASN A 793 25.37 -41.91 10.26
C ASN A 793 24.83 -41.44 11.62
N LEU A 794 23.95 -42.23 12.25
CA LEU A 794 23.35 -41.95 13.56
C LEU A 794 23.74 -42.95 14.66
N PHE A 795 24.86 -43.66 14.50
CA PHE A 795 25.51 -44.45 15.56
C PHE A 795 26.94 -43.99 15.87
#